data_AF-A0A6P8BWM1-F1
#
_entry.id   AF-A0A6P8BWM1-F1
#
_cell.length_a   1.000
_cell.length_b   1.000
_cell.length_c   1.000
_cell.angle_alpha   90.00
_cell.angle_beta   90.00
_cell.angle_gamma   90.00
#
_symmetry.space_group_name_H-M   'P 1'
#
loop_
_entity.id
_entity.type
_entity.pdbx_description
1 polymer ?
#
loop_
_entity_poly.entity_id
_entity_poly.type
_entity_poly.pdbx_seq_one_letter_code
_entity_poly.pdbx_strand_id
1 'polypeptide(L)'
;MAYGQTGSGKTYTLGRLGKDDASERGIMVRSLEDILANISHTSDSVDVSYLQLYMESLQDLLAPEKVNIYIGEDPKTGDVTVPGATVVRIRDLDHFLELLQIGEANRHAANTKLNTESSRSHAILMVNVRRSVQGRQANETTTLEQGKTNLPGTDVVPRIQKSKLLIVDLAGSERLDKSGSEGHLLEEAKFINLSLTSLGKCINALAENSSHIPTRDSKLTRLLRDSFGGSARTSLIVTIGPSSWNHAETTSTIMFGQRAMKIVNMLKLKEEYDYESLCHKLYNQIDCLTAEIDRQERLRENEKLILEKQLKHQHDSFSEGEKNLIKRSELLEMENNRLESEMKEILSELNRQKEHNDLMHNTISQLHVNLNYSKEQQDQESSTYQNVLADTTQMYEKKIAEFIEQLEEERARALVAEEQVVSLKKLSTDHQILLQQRAKECSSYHKELAETTDMYEKKIAKLTKQLADEHAQYEGIKEQLDLAKRLLSDQQSSDQGEKEIDNLSAKLQDICKLYDDCNNELHILKADYKDLLKEKAKLQEELHTVWQRLQDEERQRKVVKNELARLKKTVPENQNDYQDKRSYLKENISKGSSTHVSSMDPHKSNPLRETQSIQRTTIAKICEEVGLEKILALLASEDIDVQIHAVKVVANLAAEDIHQEKIVEEGGLDALLMLLRSSHNATVLRVASGAIANLAMNELSQDLIISKGGAQLLANTASKTDDLQTLRMAAGAIANLCGNDKLLFLLKEEGAIKALLEMVRMGNSEVVAQVARGIANFAKCESRAIVQGHRKGRSLLVEDGALSWLTDSSSSTSASIRRHIELAICHLAQNKDNAQDFVSSGAAKELRRICNESSREDIRNLAKKALRLFPDASSEIHADLL
;
A
#
# COMPACT_ATOMS: atom_id res chain seq x y z
N MET A 1 35.65 -12.87 -0.69
CA MET A 1 36.49 -12.22 0.36
C MET A 1 37.73 -13.07 0.61
N ALA A 2 38.85 -12.50 1.05
CA ALA A 2 40.01 -13.26 1.56
C ALA A 2 40.28 -12.93 3.04
N TYR A 3 40.65 -13.93 3.83
CA TYR A 3 40.92 -13.84 5.26
C TYR A 3 42.08 -14.74 5.69
N GLY A 4 42.90 -14.24 6.62
CA GLY A 4 44.09 -14.92 7.14
C GLY A 4 45.19 -13.94 7.53
N GLN A 5 46.30 -14.46 8.07
CA GLN A 5 47.39 -13.62 8.57
C GLN A 5 48.07 -12.78 7.46
N THR A 6 48.82 -11.77 7.83
CA THR A 6 49.75 -11.06 6.93
C THR A 6 50.79 -12.04 6.35
N GLY A 7 51.17 -11.81 5.10
CA GLY A 7 52.02 -12.71 4.31
C GLY A 7 51.35 -13.99 3.79
N SER A 8 50.12 -14.33 4.19
CA SER A 8 49.46 -15.59 3.77
C SER A 8 48.92 -15.61 2.32
N GLY A 9 48.92 -14.48 1.61
CA GLY A 9 48.54 -14.40 0.19
C GLY A 9 47.22 -13.70 -0.14
N LYS A 10 46.47 -13.15 0.83
CA LYS A 10 45.17 -12.45 0.61
C LYS A 10 45.17 -11.53 -0.63
N THR A 11 46.04 -10.52 -0.64
CA THR A 11 46.14 -9.51 -1.71
C THR A 11 46.67 -10.11 -3.02
N TYR A 12 47.52 -11.15 -2.96
CA TYR A 12 47.98 -11.89 -4.14
C TYR A 12 46.82 -12.59 -4.84
N THR A 13 45.93 -13.27 -4.09
CA THR A 13 44.75 -13.95 -4.63
C THR A 13 43.73 -12.97 -5.22
N LEU A 14 43.56 -11.79 -4.61
CA LEU A 14 42.51 -10.84 -5.01
C LEU A 14 42.96 -9.76 -6.00
N GLY A 15 44.00 -9.00 -5.66
CA GLY A 15 44.32 -7.71 -6.31
C GLY A 15 45.51 -7.74 -7.30
N ARG A 16 46.11 -8.91 -7.58
CA ARG A 16 47.25 -8.99 -8.50
C ARG A 16 46.83 -8.59 -9.92
N LEU A 17 47.44 -7.53 -10.46
CA LEU A 17 47.01 -6.93 -11.74
C LEU A 17 47.30 -7.80 -12.98
N GLY A 18 48.31 -8.68 -12.94
CA GLY A 18 48.68 -9.56 -14.07
C GLY A 18 48.83 -8.81 -15.40
N LYS A 19 49.70 -7.78 -15.40
CA LYS A 19 49.94 -6.93 -16.58
C LYS A 19 50.67 -7.68 -17.68
N ASP A 20 51.82 -8.26 -17.33
CA ASP A 20 52.73 -8.90 -18.27
C ASP A 20 52.34 -10.36 -18.57
N ASP A 21 51.65 -11.02 -17.63
CA ASP A 21 51.05 -12.34 -17.81
C ASP A 21 49.60 -12.37 -17.27
N ALA A 22 48.68 -12.79 -18.14
CA ALA A 22 47.27 -12.98 -17.80
C ALA A 22 47.01 -14.19 -16.88
N SER A 23 47.96 -15.14 -16.74
CA SER A 23 47.88 -16.23 -15.75
C SER A 23 47.98 -15.69 -14.31
N GLU A 24 48.71 -14.58 -14.12
CA GLU A 24 48.95 -13.98 -12.81
C GLU A 24 47.83 -13.04 -12.32
N ARG A 25 46.76 -12.87 -13.10
CA ARG A 25 45.61 -12.02 -12.74
C ARG A 25 44.86 -12.57 -11.52
N GLY A 26 44.67 -11.70 -10.53
CA GLY A 26 43.88 -11.96 -9.33
C GLY A 26 42.37 -11.88 -9.58
N ILE A 27 41.59 -12.29 -8.58
CA ILE A 27 40.12 -12.41 -8.70
C ILE A 27 39.45 -11.08 -9.08
N MET A 28 39.96 -9.92 -8.64
CA MET A 28 39.38 -8.61 -9.01
C MET A 28 39.38 -8.37 -10.52
N VAL A 29 40.45 -8.73 -11.22
CA VAL A 29 40.54 -8.59 -12.68
C VAL A 29 39.71 -9.68 -13.36
N ARG A 30 39.90 -10.94 -12.97
CA ARG A 30 39.19 -12.09 -13.58
C ARG A 30 37.67 -12.02 -13.47
N SER A 31 37.14 -11.55 -12.34
CA SER A 31 35.70 -11.36 -12.19
C SER A 31 35.16 -10.27 -13.11
N LEU A 32 35.95 -9.25 -13.45
CA LEU A 32 35.50 -8.22 -14.38
C LEU A 32 35.68 -8.62 -15.85
N GLU A 33 36.73 -9.39 -16.18
CA GLU A 33 36.86 -10.04 -17.50
C GLU A 33 35.60 -10.83 -17.85
N ASP A 34 35.13 -11.69 -16.93
CA ASP A 34 33.91 -12.49 -17.08
C ASP A 34 32.63 -11.63 -17.11
N ILE A 35 32.50 -10.62 -16.25
CA ILE A 35 31.35 -9.69 -16.28
C ILE A 35 31.29 -8.95 -17.63
N LEU A 36 32.41 -8.38 -18.10
CA LEU A 36 32.46 -7.61 -19.35
C LEU A 36 32.21 -8.49 -20.58
N ALA A 37 32.63 -9.75 -20.57
CA ALA A 37 32.33 -10.71 -21.63
C ALA A 37 30.83 -11.12 -21.70
N ASN A 38 30.07 -10.93 -20.62
CA ASN A 38 28.68 -11.38 -20.49
C ASN A 38 27.63 -10.24 -20.50
N ILE A 39 28.01 -8.96 -20.61
CA ILE A 39 27.06 -7.83 -20.68
C ILE A 39 26.70 -7.45 -22.12
N SER A 40 25.51 -6.88 -22.29
CA SER A 40 25.12 -6.20 -23.52
C SER A 40 25.58 -4.74 -23.49
N HIS A 41 26.56 -4.38 -24.33
CA HIS A 41 27.11 -3.01 -24.40
C HIS A 41 26.07 -1.91 -24.68
N THR A 42 24.89 -2.25 -25.23
CA THR A 42 23.84 -1.29 -25.58
C THR A 42 22.76 -1.12 -24.50
N SER A 43 22.66 -2.03 -23.53
CA SER A 43 21.55 -2.06 -22.55
C SER A 43 21.98 -2.16 -21.09
N ASP A 44 23.20 -2.61 -20.83
CA ASP A 44 23.66 -2.93 -19.48
C ASP A 44 24.63 -1.85 -18.95
N SER A 45 24.86 -1.79 -17.63
CA SER A 45 25.90 -0.97 -17.01
C SER A 45 26.75 -1.78 -16.04
N VAL A 46 28.02 -1.38 -15.90
CA VAL A 46 28.94 -1.89 -14.88
C VAL A 46 29.60 -0.69 -14.23
N ASP A 47 29.30 -0.47 -12.96
CA ASP A 47 29.62 0.75 -12.23
C ASP A 47 30.41 0.40 -10.96
N VAL A 48 31.63 0.92 -10.84
CA VAL A 48 32.63 0.50 -9.83
C VAL A 48 32.89 1.61 -8.81
N SER A 49 33.05 1.20 -7.55
CA SER A 49 33.62 2.00 -6.46
C SER A 49 34.74 1.20 -5.79
N TYR A 50 35.85 1.84 -5.43
CA TYR A 50 36.94 1.19 -4.69
C TYR A 50 37.24 1.97 -3.41
N LEU A 51 37.18 1.28 -2.26
CA LEU A 51 37.19 1.89 -0.94
C LEU A 51 38.25 1.25 -0.03
N GLN A 52 38.75 2.02 0.93
CA GLN A 52 39.64 1.56 2.01
C GLN A 52 38.97 1.81 3.36
N LEU A 53 38.96 0.79 4.22
CA LEU A 53 38.54 0.91 5.62
C LEU A 53 39.75 0.75 6.54
N TYR A 54 40.08 1.81 7.28
CA TYR A 54 41.20 1.87 8.22
C TYR A 54 40.82 2.67 9.47
N MET A 55 41.14 2.16 10.67
CA MET A 55 40.76 2.73 11.98
C MET A 55 39.30 3.21 12.06
N GLU A 56 38.35 2.40 11.57
CA GLU A 56 36.92 2.75 11.49
C GLU A 56 36.61 4.05 10.69
N SER A 57 37.54 4.52 9.86
CA SER A 57 37.32 5.52 8.80
C SER A 57 37.20 4.83 7.45
N LEU A 58 36.23 5.25 6.63
CA LEU A 58 35.99 4.75 5.28
C LEU A 58 36.40 5.83 4.27
N GLN A 59 37.42 5.55 3.45
CA GLN A 59 37.98 6.44 2.45
C GLN A 59 37.74 5.90 1.04
N ASP A 60 37.55 6.79 0.08
CA ASP A 60 37.49 6.47 -1.35
C ASP A 60 38.89 6.42 -1.96
N LEU A 61 39.20 5.34 -2.68
CA LEU A 61 40.49 5.16 -3.36
C LEU A 61 40.50 5.75 -4.78
N LEU A 62 39.33 6.05 -5.35
CA LEU A 62 39.18 6.75 -6.64
C LEU A 62 39.07 8.27 -6.45
N ALA A 63 38.67 8.72 -5.27
CA ALA A 63 38.58 10.13 -4.88
C ALA A 63 39.15 10.37 -3.46
N PRO A 64 40.49 10.40 -3.27
CA PRO A 64 41.15 10.35 -1.97
C PRO A 64 40.79 11.46 -0.98
N GLU A 65 40.20 12.57 -1.44
CA GLU A 65 39.67 13.65 -0.60
C GLU A 65 38.40 13.25 0.17
N LYS A 66 37.68 12.20 -0.27
CA LYS A 66 36.45 11.72 0.35
C LYS A 66 36.77 10.70 1.47
N VAL A 67 36.89 11.23 2.68
CA VAL A 67 37.13 10.46 3.92
C VAL A 67 35.87 10.40 4.79
N ASN A 68 35.80 9.39 5.68
CA ASN A 68 34.68 9.14 6.59
C ASN A 68 33.30 8.99 5.91
N ILE A 69 33.26 8.33 4.74
CA ILE A 69 32.02 8.09 3.99
C ILE A 69 30.97 7.37 4.85
N TYR A 70 29.74 7.88 4.79
CA TYR A 70 28.59 7.31 5.49
C TYR A 70 28.14 5.98 4.86
N ILE A 71 27.86 5.00 5.71
CA ILE A 71 27.29 3.71 5.35
C ILE A 71 25.79 3.75 5.67
N GLY A 72 24.97 3.71 4.62
CA GLY A 72 23.52 3.57 4.71
C GLY A 72 23.11 2.10 4.74
N GLU A 73 22.09 1.79 5.54
CA GLU A 73 21.47 0.46 5.62
C GLU A 73 19.98 0.63 5.43
N ASP A 74 19.38 0.00 4.42
CA ASP A 74 17.93 0.01 4.22
C ASP A 74 17.25 -0.81 5.33
N PRO A 75 16.35 -0.23 6.15
CA PRO A 75 15.64 -0.96 7.21
C PRO A 75 14.70 -2.06 6.71
N LYS A 76 14.23 -2.00 5.45
CA LYS A 76 13.27 -2.96 4.87
C LYS A 76 13.96 -4.13 4.17
N THR A 77 14.91 -3.85 3.28
CA THR A 77 15.59 -4.88 2.48
C THR A 77 16.79 -5.48 3.22
N GLY A 78 17.39 -4.70 4.12
CA GLY A 78 18.69 -4.97 4.76
C GLY A 78 19.87 -4.36 4.02
N ASP A 79 19.66 -3.88 2.79
CA ASP A 79 20.72 -3.57 1.82
C ASP A 79 21.69 -2.48 2.29
N VAL A 80 22.98 -2.74 2.12
CA VAL A 80 24.03 -1.78 2.43
C VAL A 80 24.41 -0.92 1.22
N THR A 81 24.46 0.39 1.43
CA THR A 81 24.83 1.41 0.44
C THR A 81 25.86 2.39 1.02
N VAL A 82 26.61 3.05 0.14
CA VAL A 82 27.63 4.05 0.49
C VAL A 82 27.49 5.27 -0.42
N PRO A 83 26.46 6.11 -0.22
CA PRO A 83 26.07 7.17 -1.17
C PRO A 83 27.11 8.29 -1.34
N GLY A 84 28.11 8.39 -0.46
CA GLY A 84 29.24 9.31 -0.60
C GLY A 84 30.42 8.76 -1.41
N ALA A 85 30.39 7.49 -1.83
CA ALA A 85 31.44 6.89 -2.64
C ALA A 85 31.34 7.31 -4.11
N THR A 86 32.50 7.43 -4.77
CA THR A 86 32.57 7.68 -6.21
C THR A 86 32.19 6.42 -6.97
N VAL A 87 31.28 6.57 -7.93
CA VAL A 87 30.77 5.50 -8.78
C VAL A 87 31.23 5.79 -10.20
N VAL A 88 32.16 4.99 -10.74
CA VAL A 88 32.74 5.17 -12.07
C VAL A 88 32.22 4.08 -12.99
N ARG A 89 31.56 4.47 -14.09
CA ARG A 89 31.08 3.53 -15.10
C ARG A 89 32.25 3.00 -15.94
N ILE A 90 32.36 1.67 -16.02
CA ILE A 90 33.35 0.97 -16.83
C ILE A 90 32.94 0.99 -18.30
N ARG A 91 33.94 0.97 -19.19
CA ARG A 91 33.78 0.96 -20.65
C ARG A 91 34.32 -0.34 -21.25
N ASP A 92 35.52 -0.70 -20.80
CA ASP A 92 36.36 -1.79 -21.26
C ASP A 92 37.26 -2.27 -20.09
N LEU A 93 38.05 -3.33 -20.31
CA LEU A 93 38.93 -3.90 -19.28
C LEU A 93 40.10 -2.98 -18.92
N ASP A 94 40.66 -2.27 -19.89
CA ASP A 94 41.86 -1.44 -19.71
C ASP A 94 41.56 -0.23 -18.81
N HIS A 95 40.41 0.43 -19.02
CA HIS A 95 39.90 1.49 -18.14
C HIS A 95 39.73 1.00 -16.69
N PHE A 96 39.36 -0.27 -16.47
CA PHE A 96 39.34 -0.84 -15.11
C PHE A 96 40.73 -1.12 -14.56
N LEU A 97 41.67 -1.62 -15.37
CA LEU A 97 43.06 -1.84 -14.95
C LEU A 97 43.74 -0.51 -14.58
N GLU A 98 43.43 0.58 -15.29
CA GLU A 98 43.81 1.96 -14.92
C GLU A 98 43.21 2.36 -13.56
N LEU A 99 41.89 2.24 -13.38
CA LEU A 99 41.21 2.59 -12.13
C LEU A 99 41.71 1.77 -10.93
N LEU A 100 41.98 0.48 -11.12
CA LEU A 100 42.51 -0.39 -10.07
C LEU A 100 43.97 -0.04 -9.74
N GLN A 101 44.79 0.33 -10.74
CA GLN A 101 46.14 0.86 -10.51
C GLN A 101 46.11 2.21 -9.77
N ILE A 102 45.21 3.12 -10.14
CA ILE A 102 45.02 4.42 -9.46
C ILE A 102 44.62 4.19 -8.01
N GLY A 103 43.64 3.32 -7.77
CA GLY A 103 43.18 2.99 -6.42
C GLY A 103 44.25 2.31 -5.56
N GLU A 104 45.05 1.41 -6.12
CA GLU A 104 46.20 0.83 -5.43
C GLU A 104 47.31 1.87 -5.16
N ALA A 105 47.62 2.76 -6.10
CA ALA A 105 48.57 3.84 -5.87
C ALA A 105 48.10 4.78 -4.74
N ASN A 106 46.80 5.12 -4.71
CA ASN A 106 46.18 5.91 -3.66
C ASN A 106 46.16 5.18 -2.31
N ARG A 107 45.89 3.86 -2.28
CA ARG A 107 46.00 2.99 -1.09
C ARG A 107 47.42 3.01 -0.53
N HIS A 108 48.45 2.87 -1.38
CA HIS A 108 49.85 2.93 -0.97
C HIS A 108 50.25 4.34 -0.47
N ALA A 109 49.78 5.40 -1.11
CA ALA A 109 50.02 6.78 -0.69
C ALA A 109 49.33 7.13 0.65
N ALA A 110 48.08 6.70 0.85
CA ALA A 110 47.35 6.86 2.11
C ALA A 110 48.04 6.11 3.25
N ASN A 111 48.42 4.84 3.02
CA ASN A 111 49.18 4.04 3.97
C ASN A 111 50.51 4.69 4.36
N THR A 112 51.29 5.15 3.37
CA THR A 112 52.56 5.87 3.60
C THR A 112 52.34 7.16 4.42
N LYS A 113 51.30 7.94 4.11
CA LYS A 113 50.95 9.19 4.81
C LYS A 113 50.51 8.94 6.27
N LEU A 114 50.03 7.75 6.59
CA LEU A 114 49.53 7.36 7.92
C LEU A 114 50.53 6.52 8.72
N ASN A 115 51.72 6.23 8.16
CA ASN A 115 52.71 5.26 8.69
C ASN A 115 52.16 3.83 8.86
N THR A 116 51.16 3.48 8.06
CA THR A 116 50.39 2.24 8.10
C THR A 116 50.95 1.23 7.09
N GLU A 117 51.07 -0.04 7.45
CA GLU A 117 51.37 -1.11 6.49
C GLU A 117 50.10 -1.53 5.73
N SER A 118 50.19 -1.91 4.45
CA SER A 118 49.03 -2.34 3.64
C SER A 118 48.30 -3.58 4.18
N SER A 119 48.94 -4.31 5.10
CA SER A 119 48.37 -5.38 5.93
C SER A 119 47.27 -4.92 6.91
N ARG A 120 47.23 -3.64 7.26
CA ARG A 120 46.44 -3.09 8.39
C ARG A 120 45.10 -2.46 7.99
N SER A 121 44.81 -2.37 6.70
CA SER A 121 43.58 -1.78 6.16
C SER A 121 42.83 -2.77 5.28
N HIS A 122 41.50 -2.74 5.32
CA HIS A 122 40.67 -3.55 4.41
C HIS A 122 40.45 -2.80 3.10
N ALA A 123 40.66 -3.43 1.96
CA ALA A 123 40.33 -2.89 0.65
C ALA A 123 39.05 -3.54 0.11
N ILE A 124 38.10 -2.73 -0.32
CA ILE A 124 36.72 -3.13 -0.66
C ILE A 124 36.40 -2.61 -2.06
N LEU A 125 36.48 -3.50 -3.05
CA LEU A 125 36.01 -3.24 -4.40
C LEU A 125 34.53 -3.60 -4.51
N MET A 126 33.71 -2.64 -4.93
CA MET A 126 32.27 -2.80 -5.15
C MET A 126 31.97 -2.66 -6.64
N VAL A 127 31.48 -3.73 -7.25
CA VAL A 127 31.07 -3.76 -8.66
C VAL A 127 29.55 -3.89 -8.72
N ASN A 128 28.88 -2.86 -9.22
CA ASN A 128 27.43 -2.87 -9.44
C ASN A 128 27.18 -3.17 -10.92
N VAL A 129 26.30 -4.12 -11.22
CA VAL A 129 25.92 -4.49 -12.58
C VAL A 129 24.42 -4.26 -12.74
N ARG A 130 24.02 -3.48 -13.73
CA ARG A 130 22.61 -3.32 -14.12
C ARG A 130 22.42 -4.00 -15.47
N ARG A 131 21.46 -4.92 -15.57
CA ARG A 131 21.11 -5.58 -16.84
C ARG A 131 19.67 -5.28 -17.21
N SER A 132 19.43 -4.92 -18.46
CA SER A 132 18.06 -4.81 -18.97
C SER A 132 17.49 -6.21 -19.23
N VAL A 133 16.40 -6.55 -18.54
CA VAL A 133 15.65 -7.78 -18.76
C VAL A 133 14.56 -7.48 -19.79
N GLN A 134 14.97 -7.43 -21.06
CA GLN A 134 14.02 -7.63 -22.16
C GLN A 134 13.37 -9.01 -21.98
N GLY A 135 12.05 -9.07 -22.13
CA GLY A 135 11.30 -10.30 -21.90
C GLY A 135 11.76 -11.42 -22.83
N ARG A 136 12.52 -12.37 -22.29
CA ARG A 136 12.86 -13.61 -23.00
C ARG A 136 11.55 -14.35 -23.29
N GLN A 137 11.18 -14.42 -24.56
CA GLN A 137 10.16 -15.37 -25.01
C GLN A 137 10.60 -16.77 -24.59
N ALA A 138 9.63 -17.62 -24.22
CA ALA A 138 9.88 -18.92 -23.62
C ALA A 138 10.42 -19.92 -24.65
N ASN A 139 11.74 -19.89 -24.87
CA ASN A 139 12.45 -20.86 -25.70
C ASN A 139 12.72 -22.16 -24.91
N GLU A 140 11.65 -22.92 -24.62
CA GLU A 140 11.75 -24.38 -24.47
C GLU A 140 10.35 -25.03 -24.58
N THR A 141 10.07 -25.70 -25.71
CA THR A 141 8.89 -26.55 -25.99
C THR A 141 7.51 -25.90 -25.80
N THR A 142 6.66 -25.76 -26.83
CA THR A 142 6.26 -26.84 -27.76
C THR A 142 5.89 -26.29 -29.14
N THR A 143 5.85 -27.17 -30.14
CA THR A 143 5.71 -26.87 -31.57
C THR A 143 4.29 -26.45 -32.02
N LEU A 144 4.26 -25.62 -33.06
CA LEU A 144 3.16 -25.42 -34.03
C LEU A 144 1.83 -24.85 -33.52
N GLU A 145 1.64 -23.54 -33.70
CA GLU A 145 0.55 -23.05 -34.57
C GLU A 145 0.90 -21.67 -35.16
N GLN A 146 0.65 -21.47 -36.46
CA GLN A 146 0.89 -20.17 -37.12
C GLN A 146 -0.42 -19.43 -37.35
N GLY A 147 -0.49 -18.17 -36.90
CA GLY A 147 -1.41 -17.17 -37.44
C GLY A 147 -2.49 -16.64 -36.50
N LYS A 148 -2.18 -15.53 -35.81
CA LYS A 148 -3.13 -14.43 -35.54
C LYS A 148 -2.38 -13.11 -35.31
N THR A 149 -2.65 -12.17 -36.22
CA THR A 149 -2.67 -10.70 -36.06
C THR A 149 -1.95 -10.09 -34.84
N ASN A 150 -0.89 -9.31 -35.11
CA ASN A 150 -0.27 -8.42 -34.14
C ASN A 150 -1.29 -7.38 -33.62
N LEU A 151 -1.52 -7.35 -32.31
CA LEU A 151 -2.23 -6.27 -31.61
C LEU A 151 -1.20 -5.38 -30.90
N PRO A 152 -0.99 -4.12 -31.33
CA PRO A 152 -0.17 -3.17 -30.59
C PRO A 152 -0.95 -2.66 -29.37
N GLY A 153 -0.48 -2.90 -28.15
CA GLY A 153 -1.18 -2.43 -26.95
C GLY A 153 -0.56 -2.80 -25.59
N THR A 154 0.21 -3.88 -25.49
CA THR A 154 0.90 -4.28 -24.24
C THR A 154 2.36 -3.83 -24.23
N ASP A 155 2.58 -2.55 -23.92
CA ASP A 155 3.91 -1.98 -23.63
C ASP A 155 4.40 -2.51 -22.27
N VAL A 156 5.02 -3.70 -22.27
CA VAL A 156 5.52 -4.34 -21.05
C VAL A 156 6.61 -3.47 -20.42
N VAL A 157 6.39 -3.02 -19.18
CA VAL A 157 7.33 -2.15 -18.47
C VAL A 157 8.71 -2.82 -18.40
N PRO A 158 9.77 -2.20 -18.93
CA PRO A 158 11.11 -2.79 -18.93
C PRO A 158 11.59 -3.07 -17.50
N ARG A 159 12.02 -4.31 -17.24
CA ARG A 159 12.58 -4.72 -15.95
C ARG A 159 14.09 -4.57 -16.00
N ILE A 160 14.69 -4.04 -14.94
CA ILE A 160 16.14 -4.03 -14.73
C ILE A 160 16.47 -4.98 -13.59
N GLN A 161 17.43 -5.88 -13.83
CA GLN A 161 18.02 -6.69 -12.79
C GLN A 161 19.29 -5.99 -12.27
N LYS A 162 19.37 -5.75 -10.96
CA LYS A 162 20.52 -5.11 -10.31
C LYS A 162 21.30 -6.11 -9.48
N SER A 163 22.58 -6.27 -9.79
CA SER A 163 23.52 -7.14 -9.06
C SER A 163 24.63 -6.32 -8.41
N LYS A 164 25.13 -6.77 -7.26
CA LYS A 164 26.22 -6.13 -6.50
C LYS A 164 27.22 -7.20 -6.06
N LEU A 165 28.44 -7.13 -6.61
CA LEU A 165 29.57 -7.96 -6.23
C LEU A 165 30.52 -7.17 -5.31
N LEU A 166 30.86 -7.74 -4.15
CA LEU A 166 31.87 -7.18 -3.25
C LEU A 166 33.10 -8.10 -3.22
N ILE A 167 34.25 -7.56 -3.60
CA ILE A 167 35.54 -8.23 -3.48
C ILE A 167 36.34 -7.51 -2.39
N VAL A 168 36.56 -8.21 -1.27
CA VAL A 168 37.16 -7.66 -0.06
C VAL A 168 38.45 -8.38 0.29
N ASP A 169 39.55 -7.62 0.28
CA ASP A 169 40.86 -7.95 0.84
C ASP A 169 40.88 -7.45 2.28
N LEU A 170 40.77 -8.36 3.25
CA LEU A 170 40.76 -8.00 4.67
C LEU A 170 42.18 -7.70 5.17
N ALA A 171 42.27 -7.02 6.31
CA ALA A 171 43.52 -6.85 7.06
C ALA A 171 44.08 -8.21 7.58
N GLY A 172 45.32 -8.19 8.10
CA GLY A 172 45.93 -9.30 8.85
C GLY A 172 45.09 -9.75 10.04
N SER A 173 44.93 -11.06 10.21
CA SER A 173 44.17 -11.67 11.31
C SER A 173 45.00 -12.04 12.53
N GLU A 174 46.32 -11.81 12.48
CA GLU A 174 47.28 -12.18 13.51
C GLU A 174 47.13 -11.39 14.82
N ARG A 175 47.46 -12.03 15.94
CA ARG A 175 47.35 -11.40 17.26
C ARG A 175 48.55 -10.52 17.57
N LEU A 176 48.28 -9.32 18.06
CA LEU A 176 49.30 -8.28 18.33
C LEU A 176 50.01 -8.48 19.67
N ASP A 177 49.67 -9.55 20.40
CA ASP A 177 50.30 -10.07 21.62
C ASP A 177 51.84 -10.26 21.52
N LYS A 178 52.40 -10.15 20.31
CA LYS A 178 53.83 -10.29 19.98
C LYS A 178 54.51 -9.02 19.45
N SER A 179 53.80 -7.92 19.22
CA SER A 179 54.33 -6.78 18.44
C SER A 179 55.09 -5.71 19.24
N GLY A 180 55.09 -5.78 20.58
CA GLY A 180 55.90 -4.91 21.46
C GLY A 180 55.67 -3.40 21.26
N SER A 181 54.47 -2.99 20.85
CA SER A 181 54.22 -1.65 20.28
C SER A 181 53.65 -0.67 21.32
N GLU A 182 54.39 0.38 21.64
CA GLU A 182 53.94 1.45 22.54
C GLU A 182 53.31 2.65 21.77
N GLY A 183 52.55 3.48 22.49
CA GLY A 183 52.03 4.75 21.98
C GLY A 183 50.91 4.62 20.95
N HIS A 184 50.91 5.48 19.92
CA HIS A 184 49.84 5.60 18.92
C HIS A 184 49.53 4.28 18.17
N LEU A 185 50.56 3.44 18.01
CA LEU A 185 50.48 2.09 17.43
C LEU A 185 49.54 1.16 18.22
N LEU A 186 49.37 1.38 19.53
CA LEU A 186 48.48 0.60 20.40
C LEU A 186 46.99 0.93 20.13
N GLU A 187 46.67 2.17 19.78
CA GLU A 187 45.30 2.55 19.39
C GLU A 187 44.96 2.06 17.98
N GLU A 188 45.89 2.20 17.04
CA GLU A 188 45.80 1.60 15.70
C GLU A 188 45.56 0.08 15.81
N ALA A 189 46.41 -0.62 16.55
CA ALA A 189 46.29 -2.05 16.88
C ALA A 189 44.90 -2.43 17.40
N LYS A 190 44.36 -1.63 18.33
CA LYS A 190 43.04 -1.82 18.94
C LYS A 190 41.91 -1.66 17.92
N PHE A 191 41.98 -0.70 17.00
CA PHE A 191 40.92 -0.50 15.99
C PHE A 191 41.00 -1.48 14.80
N ILE A 192 42.20 -1.91 14.39
CA ILE A 192 42.36 -2.99 13.41
C ILE A 192 41.72 -4.27 13.97
N ASN A 193 42.12 -4.66 15.18
CA ASN A 193 41.55 -5.84 15.84
C ASN A 193 40.07 -5.67 16.19
N LEU A 194 39.56 -4.46 16.44
CA LEU A 194 38.11 -4.24 16.60
C LEU A 194 37.36 -4.72 15.35
N SER A 195 37.75 -4.30 14.15
CA SER A 195 37.04 -4.65 12.91
C SER A 195 36.95 -6.17 12.68
N LEU A 196 38.07 -6.91 12.86
CA LEU A 196 38.10 -8.37 12.69
C LEU A 196 37.53 -9.15 13.88
N THR A 197 37.66 -8.64 15.11
CA THR A 197 37.02 -9.24 16.30
C THR A 197 35.51 -9.11 16.22
N SER A 198 35.00 -7.95 15.78
CA SER A 198 33.57 -7.72 15.53
C SER A 198 33.05 -8.61 14.41
N LEU A 199 33.82 -8.82 13.34
CA LEU A 199 33.51 -9.84 12.33
C LEU A 199 33.47 -11.24 12.94
N GLY A 200 34.46 -11.62 13.76
CA GLY A 200 34.48 -12.88 14.51
C GLY A 200 33.25 -13.07 15.41
N LYS A 201 32.82 -12.05 16.16
CA LYS A 201 31.58 -12.07 16.95
C LYS A 201 30.35 -12.32 16.05
N CYS A 202 30.25 -11.62 14.92
CA CYS A 202 29.12 -11.79 14.00
C CYS A 202 29.09 -13.20 13.40
N ILE A 203 30.24 -13.73 12.97
CA ILE A 203 30.39 -15.09 12.43
C ILE A 203 29.99 -16.13 13.49
N ASN A 204 30.43 -15.98 14.75
CA ASN A 204 30.05 -16.87 15.84
C ASN A 204 28.53 -16.80 16.12
N ALA A 205 27.99 -15.58 16.30
CA ALA A 205 26.57 -15.36 16.59
C ALA A 205 25.65 -15.92 15.48
N LEU A 206 26.06 -15.82 14.22
CA LEU A 206 25.35 -16.42 13.09
C LEU A 206 25.47 -17.95 13.07
N ALA A 207 26.67 -18.49 13.30
CA ALA A 207 26.93 -19.94 13.38
C ALA A 207 26.24 -20.63 14.57
N GLU A 208 25.82 -19.85 15.58
CA GLU A 208 25.06 -20.27 16.76
C GLU A 208 23.56 -19.92 16.65
N ASN A 209 23.10 -19.32 15.54
CA ASN A 209 21.73 -18.85 15.30
C ASN A 209 21.19 -17.89 16.38
N SER A 210 22.04 -17.00 16.90
CA SER A 210 21.65 -15.93 17.83
C SER A 210 20.64 -14.96 17.22
N SER A 211 19.62 -14.59 17.99
CA SER A 211 18.60 -13.60 17.58
C SER A 211 19.13 -12.16 17.50
N HIS A 212 20.33 -11.89 18.04
CA HIS A 212 20.99 -10.59 17.92
C HIS A 212 22.43 -10.76 17.41
N ILE A 213 22.64 -10.34 16.15
CA ILE A 213 23.96 -10.33 15.50
C ILE A 213 24.55 -8.91 15.66
N PRO A 214 25.75 -8.76 16.26
CA PRO A 214 26.35 -7.45 16.56
C PRO A 214 26.98 -6.76 15.33
N THR A 215 26.23 -6.68 14.22
CA THR A 215 26.70 -6.11 12.94
C THR A 215 27.09 -4.63 13.02
N ARG A 216 26.68 -3.93 14.09
CA ARG A 216 27.01 -2.52 14.35
C ARG A 216 28.30 -2.30 15.15
N ASP A 217 28.97 -3.36 15.64
CA ASP A 217 30.22 -3.25 16.41
C ASP A 217 31.43 -2.78 15.55
N SER A 218 31.32 -2.73 14.23
CA SER A 218 32.30 -2.10 13.32
C SER A 218 31.68 -1.69 11.99
N LYS A 219 32.23 -0.67 11.32
CA LYS A 219 31.88 -0.29 9.94
C LYS A 219 32.14 -1.44 8.95
N LEU A 220 33.10 -2.32 9.23
CA LEU A 220 33.33 -3.53 8.46
C LEU A 220 32.12 -4.48 8.50
N THR A 221 31.61 -4.80 9.69
CA THR A 221 30.44 -5.66 9.85
C THR A 221 29.14 -5.02 9.37
N ARG A 222 29.07 -3.68 9.37
CA ARG A 222 27.98 -2.94 8.70
C ARG A 222 28.06 -3.06 7.18
N LEU A 223 29.24 -2.88 6.58
CA LEU A 223 29.47 -3.08 5.14
C LEU A 223 29.19 -4.52 4.66
N LEU A 224 29.46 -5.49 5.52
CA LEU A 224 29.29 -6.92 5.24
C LEU A 224 27.95 -7.50 5.70
N ARG A 225 26.99 -6.66 6.13
CA ARG A 225 25.67 -7.12 6.61
C ARG A 225 24.89 -7.92 5.55
N ASP A 226 25.02 -7.56 4.28
CA ASP A 226 24.45 -8.32 3.15
C ASP A 226 25.10 -9.70 2.95
N SER A 227 26.34 -9.88 3.44
CA SER A 227 27.20 -11.03 3.14
C SER A 227 27.15 -12.16 4.17
N PHE A 228 26.72 -11.89 5.41
CA PHE A 228 26.65 -12.91 6.46
C PHE A 228 25.32 -12.82 7.20
N GLY A 229 24.46 -13.83 7.02
CA GLY A 229 23.05 -13.80 7.43
C GLY A 229 22.17 -12.90 6.53
N GLY A 230 22.72 -12.37 5.45
CA GLY A 230 22.06 -11.46 4.52
C GLY A 230 21.55 -12.14 3.24
N SER A 231 21.47 -11.37 2.15
CA SER A 231 20.88 -11.78 0.87
C SER A 231 21.88 -12.15 -0.23
N ALA A 232 23.18 -11.95 -0.01
CA ALA A 232 24.22 -12.20 -1.00
C ALA A 232 24.68 -13.68 -1.06
N ARG A 233 25.17 -14.11 -2.24
CA ARG A 233 26.05 -15.29 -2.35
C ARG A 233 27.45 -14.89 -1.90
N THR A 234 28.00 -15.59 -0.91
CA THR A 234 29.25 -15.20 -0.25
C THR A 234 30.27 -16.32 -0.26
N SER A 235 31.45 -16.04 -0.84
CA SER A 235 32.60 -16.95 -0.84
C SER A 235 33.71 -16.37 0.04
N LEU A 236 34.12 -17.14 1.06
CA LEU A 236 35.24 -16.83 1.94
C LEU A 236 36.45 -17.69 1.54
N ILE A 237 37.53 -17.03 1.14
CA ILE A 237 38.83 -17.66 0.86
C ILE A 237 39.66 -17.55 2.13
N VAL A 238 40.06 -18.69 2.70
CA VAL A 238 40.98 -18.78 3.83
C VAL A 238 42.40 -18.96 3.31
N THR A 239 43.27 -18.00 3.58
CA THR A 239 44.69 -18.04 3.19
C THR A 239 45.55 -18.33 4.42
N ILE A 240 46.44 -19.33 4.31
CA ILE A 240 47.23 -19.85 5.44
C ILE A 240 48.73 -19.87 5.12
N GLY A 241 49.56 -19.73 6.15
CA GLY A 241 51.01 -19.86 6.01
C GLY A 241 51.44 -21.31 6.24
N PRO A 242 52.00 -22.04 5.25
CA PRO A 242 52.34 -23.47 5.40
C PRO A 242 53.54 -23.76 6.33
N SER A 243 54.20 -22.71 6.83
CA SER A 243 55.34 -22.82 7.74
C SER A 243 54.91 -23.15 9.17
N SER A 244 55.67 -24.00 9.87
CA SER A 244 55.41 -24.37 11.28
C SER A 244 55.34 -23.17 12.22
N TRP A 245 56.11 -22.11 11.95
CA TRP A 245 56.07 -20.83 12.67
C TRP A 245 54.68 -20.16 12.66
N ASN A 246 53.87 -20.43 11.63
CA ASN A 246 52.54 -19.88 11.43
C ASN A 246 51.42 -20.81 11.95
N HIS A 247 51.75 -21.90 12.66
CA HIS A 247 50.78 -22.93 13.05
C HIS A 247 49.60 -22.40 13.90
N ALA A 248 49.86 -21.51 14.86
CA ALA A 248 48.82 -20.95 15.75
C ALA A 248 47.82 -20.04 15.01
N GLU A 249 48.31 -19.22 14.08
CA GLU A 249 47.48 -18.32 13.28
C GLU A 249 46.75 -19.09 12.17
N THR A 250 47.41 -20.07 11.55
CA THR A 250 46.79 -21.01 10.61
C THR A 250 45.63 -21.77 11.26
N THR A 251 45.83 -22.29 12.48
CA THR A 251 44.78 -22.95 13.25
C THR A 251 43.63 -22.01 13.57
N SER A 252 43.92 -20.78 14.02
CA SER A 252 42.91 -19.75 14.28
C SER A 252 42.10 -19.38 13.03
N THR A 253 42.76 -19.30 11.87
CA THR A 253 42.15 -18.95 10.57
C THR A 253 41.27 -20.08 10.05
N ILE A 254 41.73 -21.34 10.13
CA ILE A 254 40.93 -22.52 9.75
C ILE A 254 39.68 -22.63 10.64
N MET A 255 39.83 -22.44 11.96
CA MET A 255 38.70 -22.47 12.89
C MET A 255 37.70 -21.35 12.64
N PHE A 256 38.13 -20.16 12.17
CA PHE A 256 37.22 -19.10 11.71
C PHE A 256 36.44 -19.55 10.46
N GLY A 257 37.13 -20.12 9.46
CA GLY A 257 36.50 -20.66 8.25
C GLY A 257 35.46 -21.74 8.55
N GLN A 258 35.78 -22.68 9.45
CA GLN A 258 34.87 -23.75 9.87
C GLN A 258 33.60 -23.21 10.57
N ARG A 259 33.66 -22.07 11.25
CA ARG A 259 32.47 -21.42 11.82
C ARG A 259 31.69 -20.66 10.75
N ALA A 260 32.36 -19.96 9.84
CA ALA A 260 31.72 -19.28 8.71
C ALA A 260 30.95 -20.25 7.79
N MET A 261 31.44 -21.49 7.62
CA MET A 261 30.76 -22.56 6.87
C MET A 261 29.39 -22.97 7.43
N LYS A 262 29.05 -22.61 8.68
CA LYS A 262 27.74 -22.89 9.29
C LYS A 262 26.67 -21.84 8.96
N ILE A 263 27.04 -20.72 8.34
CA ILE A 263 26.14 -19.58 8.12
C ILE A 263 25.31 -19.80 6.86
N VAL A 264 24.00 -19.64 6.98
CA VAL A 264 23.05 -19.72 5.87
C VAL A 264 22.57 -18.31 5.49
N ASN A 265 22.71 -17.94 4.22
CA ASN A 265 22.20 -16.68 3.67
C ASN A 265 20.88 -16.92 2.91
N MET A 266 19.94 -15.98 2.98
CA MET A 266 18.65 -16.06 2.28
C MET A 266 18.70 -15.28 0.96
N LEU A 267 19.09 -15.95 -0.11
CA LEU A 267 19.27 -15.35 -1.43
C LEU A 267 18.00 -14.66 -1.94
N LYS A 268 18.15 -13.44 -2.48
CA LYS A 268 17.07 -12.69 -3.15
C LYS A 268 17.57 -12.15 -4.48
N LEU A 269 16.82 -12.38 -5.55
CA LEU A 269 17.00 -11.67 -6.81
C LEU A 269 16.46 -10.24 -6.67
N LYS A 270 17.12 -9.28 -7.31
CA LYS A 270 16.72 -7.87 -7.30
C LYS A 270 16.34 -7.44 -8.70
N GLU A 271 15.03 -7.39 -8.92
CA GLU A 271 14.42 -6.87 -10.14
C GLU A 271 13.58 -5.66 -9.79
N GLU A 272 13.76 -4.59 -10.56
CA GLU A 272 13.05 -3.34 -10.43
C GLU A 272 12.45 -2.96 -11.79
N TYR A 273 11.37 -2.18 -11.78
CA TYR A 273 10.80 -1.63 -13.00
C TYR A 273 11.51 -0.32 -13.36
N ASP A 274 11.89 -0.17 -14.62
CA ASP A 274 12.52 1.05 -15.13
C ASP A 274 11.45 2.10 -15.45
N TYR A 275 10.97 2.75 -14.38
CA TYR A 275 10.04 3.87 -14.46
C TYR A 275 10.65 5.10 -15.15
N GLU A 276 11.98 5.24 -15.20
CA GLU A 276 12.65 6.39 -15.83
C GLU A 276 12.61 6.27 -17.36
N SER A 277 12.96 5.10 -17.90
CA SER A 277 12.76 4.78 -19.32
C SER A 277 11.28 4.77 -19.70
N LEU A 278 10.39 4.26 -18.85
CA LEU A 278 8.94 4.30 -19.09
C LEU A 278 8.43 5.75 -19.16
N CYS A 279 8.81 6.62 -18.22
CA CYS A 279 8.45 8.04 -18.26
C CYS A 279 8.98 8.72 -19.53
N HIS A 280 10.23 8.47 -19.94
CA HIS A 280 10.76 9.01 -21.20
C HIS A 280 9.99 8.52 -22.44
N LYS A 281 9.57 7.24 -22.49
CA LYS A 281 8.69 6.74 -23.55
C LYS A 281 7.34 7.44 -23.54
N LEU A 282 6.73 7.60 -22.36
CA LEU A 282 5.42 8.25 -22.21
C LEU A 282 5.49 9.74 -22.57
N TYR A 283 6.54 10.47 -22.20
CA TYR A 283 6.76 11.85 -22.66
C TYR A 283 6.88 11.92 -24.19
N ASN A 284 7.68 11.06 -24.82
CA ASN A 284 7.78 11.02 -26.28
C ASN A 284 6.44 10.69 -26.96
N GLN A 285 5.63 9.81 -26.36
CA GLN A 285 4.26 9.52 -26.84
C GLN A 285 3.32 10.72 -26.66
N ILE A 286 3.40 11.44 -25.53
CA ILE A 286 2.64 12.67 -25.28
C ILE A 286 3.01 13.75 -26.30
N ASP A 287 4.31 13.98 -26.56
CA ASP A 287 4.75 14.98 -27.54
C ASP A 287 4.24 14.65 -28.96
N CYS A 288 4.28 13.37 -29.36
CA CYS A 288 3.73 12.92 -30.64
C CYS A 288 2.20 13.08 -30.72
N LEU A 289 1.47 12.75 -29.64
CA LEU A 289 0.01 12.91 -29.59
C LEU A 289 -0.41 14.38 -29.57
N THR A 290 0.33 15.25 -28.85
CA THR A 290 0.09 16.69 -28.85
C THR A 290 0.32 17.29 -30.23
N ALA A 291 1.40 16.91 -30.93
CA ALA A 291 1.64 17.35 -32.31
C ALA A 291 0.54 16.90 -33.30
N GLU A 292 -0.06 15.74 -33.09
CA GLU A 292 -1.19 15.24 -33.88
C GLU A 292 -2.51 15.97 -33.53
N ILE A 293 -2.75 16.32 -32.26
CA ILE A 293 -3.88 17.15 -31.84
C ILE A 293 -3.78 18.55 -32.47
N ASP A 294 -2.61 19.19 -32.38
CA ASP A 294 -2.29 20.47 -33.03
C ASP A 294 -2.61 20.42 -34.54
N ARG A 295 -2.27 19.32 -35.21
CA ARG A 295 -2.54 19.11 -36.64
C ARG A 295 -4.04 18.99 -36.92
N GLN A 296 -4.79 18.31 -36.06
CA GLN A 296 -6.26 18.16 -36.19
C GLN A 296 -7.04 19.42 -35.82
N GLU A 297 -6.52 20.27 -34.92
CA GLU A 297 -7.13 21.57 -34.62
C GLU A 297 -6.94 22.55 -35.79
N ARG A 298 -5.73 22.66 -36.36
CA ARG A 298 -5.48 23.47 -37.55
C ARG A 298 -6.33 23.04 -38.75
N LEU A 299 -6.63 21.76 -38.91
CA LEU A 299 -7.57 21.30 -39.95
C LEU A 299 -9.00 21.80 -39.69
N ARG A 300 -9.51 21.65 -38.46
CA ARG A 300 -10.85 22.12 -38.07
C ARG A 300 -11.00 23.64 -38.14
N GLU A 301 -9.95 24.40 -37.85
CA GLU A 301 -9.94 25.87 -38.06
C GLU A 301 -10.04 26.25 -39.54
N ASN A 302 -9.35 25.52 -40.43
CA ASN A 302 -9.45 25.76 -41.88
C ASN A 302 -10.84 25.42 -42.42
N GLU A 303 -11.44 24.31 -41.98
CA GLU A 303 -12.83 23.95 -42.33
C GLU A 303 -13.83 25.00 -41.84
N LYS A 304 -13.68 25.47 -40.58
CA LYS A 304 -14.49 26.55 -40.00
C LYS A 304 -14.37 27.84 -40.83
N LEU A 305 -13.15 28.24 -41.21
CA LEU A 305 -12.91 29.44 -42.02
C LEU A 305 -13.53 29.35 -43.43
N ILE A 306 -13.67 28.14 -43.99
CA ILE A 306 -14.39 27.91 -45.26
C ILE A 306 -15.90 28.06 -45.05
N LEU A 307 -16.45 27.46 -43.99
CA LEU A 307 -17.87 27.56 -43.63
C LEU A 307 -18.31 29.00 -43.31
N GLU A 308 -17.50 29.77 -42.57
CA GLU A 308 -17.77 31.18 -42.28
C GLU A 308 -17.81 32.05 -43.55
N LYS A 309 -16.95 31.77 -44.54
CA LYS A 309 -16.98 32.45 -45.85
C LYS A 309 -18.23 32.10 -46.66
N GLN A 310 -18.66 30.83 -46.63
CA GLN A 310 -19.89 30.38 -47.28
C GLN A 310 -21.14 31.01 -46.65
N LEU A 311 -21.23 31.01 -45.32
CA LEU A 311 -22.31 31.66 -44.57
C LEU A 311 -22.40 33.16 -44.88
N LYS A 312 -21.25 33.86 -44.92
CA LYS A 312 -21.22 35.28 -45.26
C LYS A 312 -21.75 35.54 -46.67
N HIS A 313 -21.30 34.77 -47.66
CA HIS A 313 -21.79 34.90 -49.04
C HIS A 313 -23.30 34.66 -49.17
N GLN A 314 -23.86 33.71 -48.41
CA GLN A 314 -25.32 33.50 -48.36
C GLN A 314 -26.05 34.68 -47.71
N HIS A 315 -25.51 35.24 -46.62
CA HIS A 315 -26.09 36.40 -45.94
C HIS A 315 -26.08 37.66 -46.80
N ASP A 316 -24.95 37.96 -47.46
CA ASP A 316 -24.80 39.11 -48.36
C ASP A 316 -25.82 39.02 -49.52
N SER A 317 -25.96 37.82 -50.12
CA SER A 317 -26.95 37.55 -51.19
C SER A 317 -28.40 37.65 -50.71
N PHE A 318 -28.71 37.18 -49.50
CA PHE A 318 -30.06 37.31 -48.92
C PHE A 318 -30.42 38.78 -48.67
N SER A 319 -29.49 39.57 -48.13
CA SER A 319 -29.70 41.00 -47.90
C SER A 319 -29.91 41.81 -49.20
N GLU A 320 -29.29 41.39 -50.30
CA GLU A 320 -29.56 41.98 -51.61
C GLU A 320 -30.95 41.59 -52.15
N GLY A 321 -31.37 40.34 -51.95
CA GLY A 321 -32.74 39.90 -52.25
C GLY A 321 -33.80 40.68 -51.47
N GLU A 322 -33.60 40.86 -50.16
CA GLU A 322 -34.47 41.65 -49.26
C GLU A 322 -34.60 43.10 -49.71
N LYS A 323 -33.48 43.78 -50.03
CA LYS A 323 -33.48 45.16 -50.56
C LYS A 323 -34.24 45.28 -51.89
N ASN A 324 -34.23 44.25 -52.72
CA ASN A 324 -34.97 44.23 -53.98
C ASN A 324 -36.47 43.96 -53.78
N LEU A 325 -36.84 43.17 -52.75
CA LEU A 325 -38.24 42.99 -52.33
C LEU A 325 -38.83 44.26 -51.71
N ILE A 326 -38.08 44.99 -50.88
CA ILE A 326 -38.52 46.27 -50.29
C ILE A 326 -38.84 47.29 -51.40
N LYS A 327 -37.91 47.51 -52.34
CA LYS A 327 -38.15 48.38 -53.52
C LYS A 327 -39.37 47.95 -54.35
N ARG A 328 -39.62 46.64 -54.46
CA ARG A 328 -40.79 46.10 -55.16
C ARG A 328 -42.09 46.42 -54.42
N SER A 329 -42.06 46.42 -53.08
CA SER A 329 -43.19 46.81 -52.23
C SER A 329 -43.47 48.31 -52.32
N GLU A 330 -42.44 49.16 -52.21
CA GLU A 330 -42.56 50.63 -52.34
C GLU A 330 -43.22 51.05 -53.67
N LEU A 331 -42.83 50.40 -54.78
CA LEU A 331 -43.42 50.64 -56.10
C LEU A 331 -44.89 50.19 -56.21
N LEU A 332 -45.26 49.09 -55.55
CA LEU A 332 -46.65 48.62 -55.50
C LEU A 332 -47.53 49.50 -54.60
N GLU A 333 -46.96 50.02 -53.50
CA GLU A 333 -47.63 50.97 -52.61
C GLU A 333 -47.86 52.32 -53.31
N MET A 334 -46.88 52.82 -54.09
CA MET A 334 -47.08 54.00 -54.96
C MET A 334 -48.21 53.80 -55.98
N GLU A 335 -48.28 52.64 -56.63
CA GLU A 335 -49.33 52.35 -57.62
C GLU A 335 -50.71 52.18 -56.96
N ASN A 336 -50.79 51.54 -55.79
CA ASN A 336 -52.03 51.48 -55.00
C ASN A 336 -52.51 52.88 -54.60
N ASN A 337 -51.62 53.76 -54.12
CA ASN A 337 -51.96 55.14 -53.78
C ASN A 337 -52.46 55.94 -55.01
N ARG A 338 -51.93 55.66 -56.20
CA ARG A 338 -52.43 56.22 -57.47
C ARG A 338 -53.84 55.72 -57.79
N LEU A 339 -54.05 54.41 -57.72
CA LEU A 339 -55.36 53.78 -57.99
C LEU A 339 -56.43 54.18 -56.96
N GLU A 340 -56.07 54.35 -55.69
CA GLU A 340 -56.97 54.91 -54.66
C GLU A 340 -57.33 56.37 -54.95
N SER A 341 -56.38 57.17 -55.44
CA SER A 341 -56.63 58.56 -55.84
C SER A 341 -57.59 58.63 -57.05
N GLU A 342 -57.37 57.81 -58.07
CA GLU A 342 -58.26 57.69 -59.24
C GLU A 342 -59.65 57.17 -58.85
N MET A 343 -59.73 56.15 -57.99
CA MET A 343 -61.01 55.64 -57.46
C MET A 343 -61.74 56.69 -56.61
N LYS A 344 -61.00 57.53 -55.86
CA LYS A 344 -61.57 58.64 -55.09
C LYS A 344 -62.05 59.79 -55.97
N GLU A 345 -61.40 60.06 -57.09
CA GLU A 345 -61.87 61.00 -58.12
C GLU A 345 -63.11 60.47 -58.83
N ILE A 346 -63.14 59.18 -59.20
CA ILE A 346 -64.35 58.52 -59.75
C ILE A 346 -65.50 58.54 -58.73
N LEU A 347 -65.22 58.30 -57.44
CA LEU A 347 -66.21 58.42 -56.38
C LEU A 347 -66.70 59.86 -56.17
N SER A 348 -65.86 60.88 -56.38
CA SER A 348 -66.28 62.28 -56.28
C SER A 348 -67.15 62.71 -57.46
N GLU A 349 -66.85 62.25 -58.69
CA GLU A 349 -67.71 62.44 -59.86
C GLU A 349 -69.03 61.66 -59.73
N LEU A 350 -68.98 60.42 -59.24
CA LEU A 350 -70.19 59.64 -58.94
C LEU A 350 -71.03 60.32 -57.85
N ASN A 351 -70.40 60.90 -56.81
CA ASN A 351 -71.12 61.65 -55.79
C ASN A 351 -71.62 62.99 -56.32
N ARG A 352 -70.95 63.64 -57.28
CA ARG A 352 -71.45 64.82 -57.99
C ARG A 352 -72.68 64.49 -58.86
N GLN A 353 -72.70 63.32 -59.52
CA GLN A 353 -73.89 62.82 -60.21
C GLN A 353 -74.99 62.38 -59.24
N LYS A 354 -74.63 61.83 -58.07
CA LYS A 354 -75.58 61.57 -57.00
C LYS A 354 -76.17 62.87 -56.46
N GLU A 355 -75.36 63.89 -56.18
CA GLU A 355 -75.78 65.24 -55.79
C GLU A 355 -76.65 65.92 -56.86
N HIS A 356 -76.43 65.64 -58.14
CA HIS A 356 -77.32 66.08 -59.21
C HIS A 356 -78.69 65.37 -59.19
N ASN A 357 -78.71 64.04 -58.97
CA ASN A 357 -79.94 63.26 -58.78
C ASN A 357 -80.65 63.59 -57.45
N ASP A 358 -79.88 63.92 -56.42
CA ASP A 358 -80.34 64.38 -55.10
C ASP A 358 -80.80 65.85 -55.19
N LEU A 359 -80.28 66.66 -56.12
CA LEU A 359 -80.81 68.00 -56.45
C LEU A 359 -82.12 67.89 -57.24
N MET A 360 -82.28 66.88 -58.10
CA MET A 360 -83.58 66.55 -58.69
C MET A 360 -84.56 66.05 -57.62
N HIS A 361 -84.14 65.17 -56.70
CA HIS A 361 -84.95 64.76 -55.54
C HIS A 361 -85.21 65.90 -54.56
N ASN A 362 -84.32 66.88 -54.41
CA ASN A 362 -84.56 68.09 -53.62
C ASN A 362 -85.40 69.12 -54.36
N THR A 363 -85.44 69.13 -55.70
CA THR A 363 -86.49 69.85 -56.45
C THR A 363 -87.86 69.23 -56.16
N ILE A 364 -87.92 67.90 -56.02
CA ILE A 364 -89.11 67.15 -55.58
C ILE A 364 -89.39 67.33 -54.06
N SER A 365 -88.36 67.60 -53.23
CA SER A 365 -88.46 67.62 -51.76
C SER A 365 -88.41 69.02 -51.12
N GLN A 366 -88.10 70.08 -51.85
CA GLN A 366 -88.34 71.47 -51.45
C GLN A 366 -89.82 71.86 -51.61
N LEU A 367 -90.63 71.00 -52.25
CA LEU A 367 -92.08 70.92 -52.04
C LEU A 367 -92.47 70.31 -50.68
N HIS A 368 -91.51 69.83 -49.87
CA HIS A 368 -91.73 68.96 -48.69
C HIS A 368 -91.04 69.41 -47.37
N VAL A 369 -90.73 70.71 -47.27
CA VAL A 369 -90.65 71.49 -45.99
C VAL A 369 -89.36 71.40 -45.13
N ASN A 370 -88.86 72.61 -44.84
CA ASN A 370 -87.84 73.07 -43.87
C ASN A 370 -87.85 72.41 -42.45
N LEU A 371 -86.68 72.22 -41.79
CA LEU A 371 -86.33 72.64 -40.38
C LEU A 371 -84.96 72.08 -39.80
N ASN A 372 -84.03 72.99 -39.45
CA ASN A 372 -83.05 73.16 -38.30
C ASN A 372 -82.42 71.98 -37.44
N TYR A 373 -81.52 72.23 -36.44
CA TYR A 373 -80.01 72.38 -36.49
C TYR A 373 -79.26 72.48 -35.08
N SER A 374 -78.17 71.69 -34.81
CA SER A 374 -76.90 71.92 -33.97
C SER A 374 -76.70 72.08 -32.39
N LYS A 375 -75.52 71.57 -31.86
CA LYS A 375 -74.42 72.09 -30.90
C LYS A 375 -74.62 72.42 -29.35
N GLU A 376 -73.66 72.59 -28.37
CA GLU A 376 -72.24 72.13 -27.97
C GLU A 376 -71.66 72.69 -26.57
N GLN A 377 -70.66 72.01 -25.90
CA GLN A 377 -69.50 72.47 -24.98
C GLN A 377 -69.73 73.20 -23.57
N GLN A 378 -68.83 73.43 -22.53
CA GLN A 378 -67.42 73.07 -22.03
C GLN A 378 -67.05 73.48 -20.52
N ASP A 379 -65.84 73.12 -19.98
CA ASP A 379 -64.89 73.73 -18.92
C ASP A 379 -65.20 73.93 -17.37
N GLN A 380 -64.32 74.28 -16.36
CA GLN A 380 -62.90 73.97 -15.92
C GLN A 380 -62.48 74.60 -14.49
N GLU A 381 -61.53 74.00 -13.69
CA GLU A 381 -60.56 74.56 -12.63
C GLU A 381 -60.96 75.07 -11.17
N SER A 382 -60.15 75.42 -10.11
CA SER A 382 -58.67 75.42 -9.68
C SER A 382 -58.36 75.70 -8.13
N SER A 383 -57.05 75.62 -7.68
CA SER A 383 -56.30 76.40 -6.60
C SER A 383 -56.24 76.14 -5.04
N THR A 384 -55.03 76.17 -4.40
CA THR A 384 -54.54 76.99 -3.21
C THR A 384 -53.31 76.41 -2.43
N TYR A 385 -52.45 77.27 -1.79
CA TYR A 385 -51.21 76.84 -1.07
C TYR A 385 -50.67 77.90 -0.06
N GLN A 386 -50.64 77.66 1.27
CA GLN A 386 -49.71 78.39 2.21
C GLN A 386 -49.55 77.89 3.67
N ASN A 387 -50.31 76.90 4.18
CA ASN A 387 -50.26 76.51 5.61
C ASN A 387 -49.06 75.60 6.03
N VAL A 388 -48.20 75.17 5.11
CA VAL A 388 -47.38 73.94 5.28
C VAL A 388 -46.04 74.14 6.00
N LEU A 389 -45.53 75.37 6.14
CA LEU A 389 -44.13 75.61 6.50
C LEU A 389 -43.75 75.37 7.97
N ALA A 390 -44.71 75.23 8.87
CA ALA A 390 -44.46 74.98 10.30
C ALA A 390 -44.16 73.51 10.59
N ASP A 391 -44.93 72.59 10.00
CA ASP A 391 -44.83 71.13 10.24
C ASP A 391 -43.49 70.56 9.76
N THR A 392 -42.89 71.17 8.73
CA THR A 392 -41.65 70.69 8.11
C THR A 392 -40.47 70.59 9.09
N THR A 393 -40.30 71.53 10.02
CA THR A 393 -39.09 71.58 10.85
C THR A 393 -39.07 70.47 11.90
N GLN A 394 -40.21 70.23 12.56
CA GLN A 394 -40.34 69.17 13.58
C GLN A 394 -40.27 67.75 12.96
N MET A 395 -40.58 67.62 11.67
CA MET A 395 -40.47 66.35 10.93
C MET A 395 -39.03 65.83 10.78
N TYR A 396 -38.05 66.72 10.62
CA TYR A 396 -36.67 66.32 10.32
C TYR A 396 -35.89 65.85 11.55
N GLU A 397 -36.05 66.49 12.71
CA GLU A 397 -35.36 66.07 13.93
C GLU A 397 -35.80 64.67 14.39
N LYS A 398 -37.09 64.34 14.28
CA LYS A 398 -37.60 63.00 14.60
C LYS A 398 -37.04 61.92 13.65
N LYS A 399 -37.00 62.20 12.35
CA LYS A 399 -36.43 61.29 11.34
C LYS A 399 -34.96 60.97 11.58
N ILE A 400 -34.16 61.93 12.06
CA ILE A 400 -32.73 61.72 12.30
C ILE A 400 -32.50 60.75 13.47
N ALA A 401 -33.34 60.77 14.49
CA ALA A 401 -33.31 59.77 15.56
C ALA A 401 -33.75 58.38 15.07
N GLU A 402 -34.88 58.29 14.36
CA GLU A 402 -35.41 57.04 13.80
C GLU A 402 -34.43 56.34 12.85
N PHE A 403 -33.65 57.09 12.06
CA PHE A 403 -32.63 56.53 11.17
C PHE A 403 -31.38 55.99 11.89
N ILE A 404 -31.06 56.44 13.11
CA ILE A 404 -29.89 55.92 13.85
C ILE A 404 -30.22 54.56 14.45
N GLU A 405 -31.40 54.42 15.05
CA GLU A 405 -31.89 53.16 15.63
C GLU A 405 -32.00 52.05 14.57
N GLN A 406 -32.54 52.39 13.38
CA GLN A 406 -32.58 51.48 12.22
C GLN A 406 -31.19 51.03 11.76
N LEU A 407 -30.17 51.90 11.84
CA LEU A 407 -28.81 51.60 11.38
C LEU A 407 -28.06 50.61 12.28
N GLU A 408 -28.36 50.60 13.58
CA GLU A 408 -27.82 49.61 14.51
C GLU A 408 -28.54 48.26 14.38
N GLU A 409 -29.86 48.28 14.14
CA GLU A 409 -30.66 47.06 13.94
C GLU A 409 -30.31 46.34 12.62
N GLU A 410 -30.08 47.07 11.51
CA GLU A 410 -29.57 46.49 10.25
C GLU A 410 -28.19 45.84 10.44
N ARG A 411 -27.30 46.45 11.23
CA ARG A 411 -25.97 45.89 11.53
C ARG A 411 -26.04 44.58 12.32
N ALA A 412 -26.97 44.48 13.27
CA ALA A 412 -27.22 43.23 13.99
C ALA A 412 -27.75 42.14 13.04
N ARG A 413 -28.67 42.50 12.13
CA ARG A 413 -29.23 41.57 11.13
C ARG A 413 -28.19 41.10 10.09
N ALA A 414 -27.24 41.95 9.71
CA ALA A 414 -26.15 41.59 8.80
C ALA A 414 -25.24 40.47 9.35
N LEU A 415 -24.82 40.54 10.61
CA LEU A 415 -23.94 39.53 11.24
C LEU A 415 -24.59 38.13 11.26
N VAL A 416 -25.88 38.04 11.59
CA VAL A 416 -26.63 36.78 11.60
C VAL A 416 -26.76 36.20 10.17
N ALA A 417 -26.88 37.06 9.15
CA ALA A 417 -26.91 36.62 7.76
C ALA A 417 -25.55 36.04 7.30
N GLU A 418 -24.42 36.56 7.79
CA GLU A 418 -23.09 36.01 7.45
C GLU A 418 -22.88 34.59 7.99
N GLU A 419 -23.25 34.32 9.26
CA GLU A 419 -23.16 32.96 9.83
C GLU A 419 -24.03 31.93 9.08
N GLN A 420 -25.23 32.34 8.67
CA GLN A 420 -26.11 31.51 7.84
C GLN A 420 -25.50 31.25 6.46
N VAL A 421 -24.91 32.26 5.82
CA VAL A 421 -24.23 32.12 4.54
C VAL A 421 -22.99 31.22 4.65
N VAL A 422 -22.23 31.26 5.74
CA VAL A 422 -21.11 30.32 6.00
C VAL A 422 -21.62 28.89 6.16
N SER A 423 -22.69 28.69 6.93
CA SER A 423 -23.29 27.37 7.18
C SER A 423 -23.85 26.74 5.90
N LEU A 424 -24.56 27.51 5.08
CA LEU A 424 -25.11 27.06 3.79
C LEU A 424 -24.03 26.81 2.73
N LYS A 425 -22.93 27.58 2.73
CA LYS A 425 -21.75 27.29 1.87
C LYS A 425 -21.21 25.89 2.16
N LYS A 426 -21.02 25.54 3.44
CA LYS A 426 -20.52 24.23 3.86
C LYS A 426 -21.46 23.09 3.43
N LEU A 427 -22.76 23.21 3.73
CA LEU A 427 -23.75 22.21 3.32
C LEU A 427 -23.77 21.98 1.79
N SER A 428 -23.53 23.05 1.01
CA SER A 428 -23.44 22.99 -0.45
C SER A 428 -22.13 22.37 -0.98
N THR A 429 -21.01 22.45 -0.25
CA THR A 429 -19.78 21.72 -0.62
C THR A 429 -19.89 20.24 -0.29
N ASP A 430 -20.45 19.91 0.87
CA ASP A 430 -20.57 18.54 1.36
C ASP A 430 -21.48 17.71 0.43
N HIS A 431 -22.62 18.28 0.01
CA HIS A 431 -23.48 17.70 -1.05
C HIS A 431 -22.75 17.52 -2.39
N GLN A 432 -21.87 18.45 -2.78
CA GLN A 432 -21.19 18.35 -4.07
C GLN A 432 -20.14 17.23 -4.10
N ILE A 433 -19.48 16.97 -2.96
CA ILE A 433 -18.55 15.84 -2.81
C ILE A 433 -19.33 14.51 -2.88
N LEU A 434 -20.43 14.39 -2.14
CA LEU A 434 -21.28 13.18 -2.12
C LEU A 434 -21.83 12.83 -3.52
N LEU A 435 -22.29 13.83 -4.27
CA LEU A 435 -22.77 13.65 -5.65
C LEU A 435 -21.65 13.19 -6.60
N GLN A 436 -20.42 13.72 -6.46
CA GLN A 436 -19.27 13.27 -7.26
C GLN A 436 -18.83 11.85 -6.91
N GLN A 437 -18.95 11.45 -5.66
CA GLN A 437 -18.63 10.09 -5.20
C GLN A 437 -19.64 9.07 -5.75
N ARG A 438 -20.95 9.28 -5.53
CA ARG A 438 -22.01 8.40 -6.07
C ARG A 438 -21.98 8.26 -7.59
N ALA A 439 -21.63 9.33 -8.31
CA ALA A 439 -21.49 9.29 -9.76
C ALA A 439 -20.31 8.38 -10.24
N LYS A 440 -19.19 8.35 -9.50
CA LYS A 440 -18.08 7.42 -9.77
C LYS A 440 -18.46 5.97 -9.50
N GLU A 441 -19.14 5.73 -8.37
CA GLU A 441 -19.62 4.40 -7.98
C GLU A 441 -20.57 3.82 -9.05
N CYS A 442 -21.57 4.58 -9.49
CA CYS A 442 -22.49 4.17 -10.56
C CYS A 442 -21.77 3.85 -11.89
N SER A 443 -20.73 4.62 -12.23
CA SER A 443 -19.90 4.38 -13.42
C SER A 443 -19.11 3.07 -13.33
N SER A 444 -18.56 2.76 -12.15
CA SER A 444 -17.84 1.50 -11.89
C SER A 444 -18.76 0.28 -12.06
N TYR A 445 -19.93 0.29 -11.41
CA TYR A 445 -20.89 -0.82 -11.49
C TYR A 445 -21.36 -1.05 -12.93
N HIS A 446 -21.60 0.00 -13.71
CA HIS A 446 -22.05 -0.14 -15.09
C HIS A 446 -20.99 -0.76 -16.00
N LYS A 447 -19.71 -0.50 -15.74
CA LYS A 447 -18.58 -1.11 -16.45
C LYS A 447 -18.43 -2.59 -16.10
N GLU A 448 -18.40 -2.92 -14.82
CA GLU A 448 -18.22 -4.29 -14.31
C GLU A 448 -19.36 -5.23 -14.76
N LEU A 449 -20.59 -4.72 -14.80
CA LEU A 449 -21.78 -5.42 -15.33
C LEU A 449 -21.72 -5.65 -16.85
N ALA A 450 -21.01 -4.79 -17.60
CA ALA A 450 -20.81 -4.97 -19.04
C ALA A 450 -19.72 -6.01 -19.33
N GLU A 451 -18.57 -5.92 -18.66
CA GLU A 451 -17.43 -6.84 -18.82
C GLU A 451 -17.79 -8.28 -18.41
N THR A 452 -18.57 -8.46 -17.34
CA THR A 452 -19.10 -9.78 -16.94
C THR A 452 -20.08 -10.36 -17.97
N THR A 453 -20.98 -9.54 -18.54
CA THR A 453 -21.92 -10.02 -19.58
C THR A 453 -21.17 -10.54 -20.81
N ASP A 454 -20.24 -9.76 -21.33
CA ASP A 454 -19.42 -10.08 -22.50
C ASP A 454 -18.57 -11.37 -22.30
N MET A 455 -18.05 -11.58 -21.08
CA MET A 455 -17.36 -12.81 -20.72
C MET A 455 -18.24 -14.06 -20.85
N TYR A 456 -19.46 -14.03 -20.32
CA TYR A 456 -20.38 -15.18 -20.39
C TYR A 456 -20.84 -15.45 -21.83
N GLU A 457 -21.16 -14.41 -22.60
CA GLU A 457 -21.53 -14.55 -24.02
C GLU A 457 -20.38 -15.21 -24.83
N LYS A 458 -19.13 -14.80 -24.59
CA LYS A 458 -17.94 -15.41 -25.20
C LYS A 458 -17.73 -16.88 -24.76
N LYS A 459 -17.92 -17.22 -23.48
CA LYS A 459 -17.80 -18.61 -23.00
C LYS A 459 -18.88 -19.52 -23.63
N ILE A 460 -20.13 -19.05 -23.70
CA ILE A 460 -21.24 -19.78 -24.33
C ILE A 460 -20.99 -19.96 -25.84
N ALA A 461 -20.52 -18.93 -26.54
CA ALA A 461 -20.18 -19.03 -27.96
C ALA A 461 -19.05 -20.05 -28.22
N LYS A 462 -18.01 -20.08 -27.38
CA LYS A 462 -16.92 -21.06 -27.49
C LYS A 462 -17.42 -22.49 -27.30
N LEU A 463 -18.14 -22.78 -26.22
CA LEU A 463 -18.67 -24.12 -25.95
C LEU A 463 -19.68 -24.57 -27.02
N THR A 464 -20.52 -23.65 -27.52
CA THR A 464 -21.45 -23.95 -28.62
C THR A 464 -20.72 -24.35 -29.90
N LYS A 465 -19.55 -23.74 -30.19
CA LYS A 465 -18.71 -24.18 -31.32
C LYS A 465 -18.10 -25.56 -31.05
N GLN A 466 -17.52 -25.79 -29.87
CA GLN A 466 -16.91 -27.08 -29.53
C GLN A 466 -17.93 -28.23 -29.64
N LEU A 467 -19.16 -28.04 -29.16
CA LEU A 467 -20.23 -29.05 -29.28
C LEU A 467 -20.58 -29.37 -30.76
N ALA A 468 -20.48 -28.38 -31.66
CA ALA A 468 -20.68 -28.59 -33.10
C ALA A 468 -19.48 -29.28 -33.78
N ASP A 469 -18.25 -28.93 -33.38
CA ASP A 469 -17.03 -29.58 -33.87
C ASP A 469 -16.97 -31.07 -33.43
N GLU A 470 -17.40 -31.40 -32.21
CA GLU A 470 -17.52 -32.79 -31.72
C GLU A 470 -18.67 -33.56 -32.41
N HIS A 471 -19.83 -32.93 -32.64
CA HIS A 471 -20.92 -33.58 -33.39
C HIS A 471 -20.52 -33.92 -34.84
N ALA A 472 -19.67 -33.10 -35.47
CA ALA A 472 -19.14 -33.40 -36.80
C ALA A 472 -18.18 -34.61 -36.78
N GLN A 473 -17.37 -34.76 -35.74
CA GLN A 473 -16.51 -35.93 -35.54
C GLN A 473 -17.33 -37.21 -35.26
N TYR A 474 -18.39 -37.11 -34.45
CA TYR A 474 -19.30 -38.22 -34.16
C TYR A 474 -19.92 -38.81 -35.44
N GLU A 475 -20.54 -37.99 -36.28
CA GLU A 475 -21.13 -38.46 -37.54
C GLU A 475 -20.06 -39.00 -38.50
N GLY A 476 -18.86 -38.40 -38.55
CA GLY A 476 -17.75 -38.91 -39.37
C GLY A 476 -17.27 -40.31 -38.98
N ILE A 477 -17.14 -40.62 -37.68
CA ILE A 477 -16.78 -41.97 -37.22
C ILE A 477 -17.96 -42.95 -37.40
N LYS A 478 -19.20 -42.48 -37.24
CA LYS A 478 -20.42 -43.27 -37.45
C LYS A 478 -20.58 -43.72 -38.91
N GLU A 479 -20.33 -42.84 -39.88
CA GLU A 479 -20.29 -43.20 -41.30
C GLU A 479 -19.19 -44.24 -41.61
N GLN A 480 -18.00 -44.09 -41.03
CA GLN A 480 -16.90 -45.07 -41.18
C GLN A 480 -17.25 -46.43 -40.59
N LEU A 481 -17.86 -46.45 -39.39
CA LEU A 481 -18.30 -47.67 -38.72
C LEU A 481 -19.40 -48.40 -39.52
N ASP A 482 -20.37 -47.67 -40.07
CA ASP A 482 -21.43 -48.24 -40.89
C ASP A 482 -20.96 -48.67 -42.30
N LEU A 483 -19.86 -48.09 -42.81
CA LEU A 483 -19.18 -48.58 -44.01
C LEU A 483 -18.42 -49.88 -43.72
N ALA A 484 -17.66 -49.94 -42.62
CA ALA A 484 -16.92 -51.13 -42.20
C ALA A 484 -17.86 -52.34 -41.97
N LYS A 485 -19.00 -52.12 -41.29
CA LYS A 485 -20.04 -53.16 -41.09
C LYS A 485 -20.57 -53.75 -42.40
N ARG A 486 -20.76 -52.93 -43.45
CA ARG A 486 -21.19 -53.41 -44.78
C ARG A 486 -20.11 -54.25 -45.46
N LEU A 487 -18.87 -53.78 -45.43
CA LEU A 487 -17.73 -54.50 -46.02
C LEU A 487 -17.51 -55.87 -45.35
N LEU A 488 -17.77 -56.01 -44.04
CA LEU A 488 -17.75 -57.30 -43.35
C LEU A 488 -19.01 -58.16 -43.58
N SER A 489 -20.15 -57.61 -44.00
CA SER A 489 -21.28 -58.45 -44.45
C SER A 489 -21.05 -59.05 -45.85
N ASP A 490 -20.25 -58.38 -46.69
CA ASP A 490 -19.93 -58.84 -48.05
C ASP A 490 -18.73 -59.81 -48.10
N GLN A 491 -17.85 -59.80 -47.08
CA GLN A 491 -16.68 -60.69 -46.98
C GLN A 491 -16.81 -61.64 -45.78
N GLN A 492 -16.74 -62.95 -46.02
CA GLN A 492 -16.93 -63.99 -44.99
C GLN A 492 -15.92 -63.88 -43.83
N SER A 493 -16.37 -63.31 -42.70
CA SER A 493 -15.75 -63.35 -41.36
C SER A 493 -14.22 -63.22 -41.34
N SER A 494 -13.73 -62.00 -41.58
CA SER A 494 -12.31 -61.68 -41.38
C SER A 494 -12.05 -61.21 -39.95
N ASP A 495 -11.29 -62.01 -39.20
CA ASP A 495 -10.82 -61.74 -37.83
C ASP A 495 -10.02 -60.42 -37.70
N GLN A 496 -9.52 -59.87 -38.82
CA GLN A 496 -8.90 -58.55 -38.87
C GLN A 496 -9.95 -57.41 -38.82
N GLY A 497 -11.10 -57.60 -39.45
CA GLY A 497 -12.12 -56.57 -39.66
C GLY A 497 -13.08 -56.41 -38.47
N GLU A 498 -13.36 -57.47 -37.72
CA GLU A 498 -14.14 -57.39 -36.48
C GLU A 498 -13.42 -56.49 -35.46
N LYS A 499 -12.09 -56.61 -35.35
CA LYS A 499 -11.23 -55.75 -34.51
C LYS A 499 -11.22 -54.28 -34.95
N GLU A 500 -11.47 -53.99 -36.23
CA GLU A 500 -11.59 -52.62 -36.74
C GLU A 500 -12.97 -52.02 -36.40
N ILE A 501 -14.05 -52.82 -36.50
CA ILE A 501 -15.40 -52.47 -36.02
C ILE A 501 -15.39 -52.22 -34.51
N ASP A 502 -14.73 -53.05 -33.71
CA ASP A 502 -14.63 -52.87 -32.25
C ASP A 502 -13.88 -51.58 -31.88
N ASN A 503 -12.76 -51.30 -32.55
CA ASN A 503 -11.95 -50.09 -32.35
C ASN A 503 -12.73 -48.80 -32.72
N LEU A 504 -13.45 -48.81 -33.85
CA LEU A 504 -14.33 -47.71 -34.25
C LEU A 504 -15.53 -47.56 -33.29
N SER A 505 -16.09 -48.66 -32.79
CA SER A 505 -17.20 -48.63 -31.83
C SER A 505 -16.77 -48.06 -30.47
N ALA A 506 -15.58 -48.43 -29.97
CA ALA A 506 -15.02 -47.89 -28.74
C ALA A 506 -14.78 -46.36 -28.85
N LYS A 507 -14.15 -45.90 -29.94
CA LYS A 507 -13.96 -44.46 -30.21
C LYS A 507 -15.27 -43.69 -30.29
N LEU A 508 -16.29 -44.27 -30.92
CA LEU A 508 -17.61 -43.66 -31.02
C LEU A 508 -18.29 -43.56 -29.64
N GLN A 509 -18.09 -44.55 -28.76
CA GLN A 509 -18.55 -44.51 -27.38
C GLN A 509 -17.81 -43.44 -26.54
N ASP A 510 -16.51 -43.27 -26.74
CA ASP A 510 -15.73 -42.19 -26.08
C ASP A 510 -16.19 -40.79 -26.53
N ILE A 511 -16.44 -40.58 -27.84
CA ILE A 511 -16.97 -39.30 -28.34
C ILE A 511 -18.40 -39.05 -27.85
N CYS A 512 -19.28 -40.06 -27.79
CA CYS A 512 -20.61 -39.89 -27.17
C CYS A 512 -20.51 -39.34 -25.75
N LYS A 513 -19.58 -39.89 -24.94
CA LYS A 513 -19.38 -39.44 -23.57
C LYS A 513 -18.87 -37.98 -23.51
N LEU A 514 -17.88 -37.62 -24.33
CA LEU A 514 -17.37 -36.25 -24.41
C LEU A 514 -18.43 -35.25 -24.87
N TYR A 515 -19.31 -35.67 -25.80
CA TYR A 515 -20.45 -34.88 -26.25
C TYR A 515 -21.48 -34.66 -25.13
N ASP A 516 -21.85 -35.71 -24.39
CA ASP A 516 -22.77 -35.60 -23.26
C ASP A 516 -22.18 -34.74 -22.12
N ASP A 517 -20.91 -34.92 -21.76
CA ASP A 517 -20.21 -34.11 -20.75
C ASP A 517 -20.17 -32.62 -21.18
N CYS A 518 -19.86 -32.31 -22.44
CA CYS A 518 -19.85 -30.94 -22.97
C CYS A 518 -21.25 -30.32 -23.06
N ASN A 519 -22.26 -31.11 -23.45
CA ASN A 519 -23.66 -30.66 -23.51
C ASN A 519 -24.18 -30.34 -22.10
N ASN A 520 -23.81 -31.14 -21.09
CA ASN A 520 -24.13 -30.87 -19.68
C ASN A 520 -23.48 -29.58 -19.17
N GLU A 521 -22.19 -29.32 -19.43
CA GLU A 521 -21.55 -28.03 -19.05
C GLU A 521 -22.24 -26.85 -19.74
N LEU A 522 -22.56 -26.97 -21.03
CA LEU A 522 -23.30 -25.95 -21.78
C LEU A 522 -24.70 -25.70 -21.20
N HIS A 523 -25.37 -26.74 -20.70
CA HIS A 523 -26.70 -26.63 -20.10
C HIS A 523 -26.69 -25.92 -18.73
N ILE A 524 -25.67 -26.20 -17.91
CA ILE A 524 -25.44 -25.53 -16.63
C ILE A 524 -25.12 -24.05 -16.88
N LEU A 525 -24.15 -23.75 -17.74
CA LEU A 525 -23.73 -22.37 -18.03
C LEU A 525 -24.87 -21.51 -18.62
N LYS A 526 -25.79 -22.12 -19.38
CA LYS A 526 -27.01 -21.45 -19.88
C LYS A 526 -28.06 -21.19 -18.79
N ALA A 527 -28.10 -21.99 -17.73
CA ALA A 527 -28.92 -21.72 -16.55
C ALA A 527 -28.33 -20.56 -15.73
N ASP A 528 -27.03 -20.61 -15.45
CA ASP A 528 -26.31 -19.56 -14.70
C ASP A 528 -26.45 -18.19 -15.40
N TYR A 529 -26.22 -18.15 -16.72
CA TYR A 529 -26.39 -16.92 -17.52
C TYR A 529 -27.83 -16.40 -17.50
N LYS A 530 -28.83 -17.28 -17.46
CA LYS A 530 -30.24 -16.89 -17.37
C LYS A 530 -30.59 -16.29 -16.01
N ASP A 531 -29.94 -16.73 -14.95
CA ASP A 531 -30.16 -16.19 -13.60
C ASP A 531 -29.37 -14.88 -13.38
N LEU A 532 -28.15 -14.78 -13.91
CA LEU A 532 -27.39 -13.53 -14.02
C LEU A 532 -28.19 -12.45 -14.80
N LEU A 533 -28.92 -12.82 -15.85
CA LEU A 533 -29.81 -11.89 -16.57
C LEU A 533 -31.01 -11.40 -15.73
N LYS A 534 -31.52 -12.20 -14.78
CA LYS A 534 -32.56 -11.76 -13.83
C LYS A 534 -31.98 -10.79 -12.79
N GLU A 535 -30.78 -11.07 -12.30
CA GLU A 535 -30.06 -10.22 -11.36
C GLU A 535 -29.70 -8.87 -11.99
N LYS A 536 -29.18 -8.89 -13.22
CA LYS A 536 -28.95 -7.70 -14.06
C LYS A 536 -30.22 -6.85 -14.22
N ALA A 537 -31.39 -7.46 -14.42
CA ALA A 537 -32.65 -6.73 -14.52
C ALA A 537 -33.05 -6.05 -13.19
N LYS A 538 -32.88 -6.73 -12.04
CA LYS A 538 -33.11 -6.12 -10.71
C LYS A 538 -32.15 -4.96 -10.44
N LEU A 539 -30.85 -5.16 -10.71
CA LEU A 539 -29.83 -4.12 -10.52
C LEU A 539 -30.08 -2.91 -11.43
N GLN A 540 -30.64 -3.10 -12.63
CA GLN A 540 -31.08 -1.99 -13.49
C GLN A 540 -32.30 -1.25 -12.93
N GLU A 541 -33.25 -1.94 -12.31
CA GLU A 541 -34.39 -1.32 -11.62
C GLU A 541 -33.94 -0.53 -10.38
N GLU A 542 -33.09 -1.13 -9.54
CA GLU A 542 -32.49 -0.46 -8.37
C GLU A 542 -31.69 0.78 -8.78
N LEU A 543 -30.82 0.66 -9.80
CA LEU A 543 -30.06 1.78 -10.37
C LEU A 543 -30.98 2.90 -10.90
N HIS A 544 -32.14 2.55 -11.47
CA HIS A 544 -33.13 3.54 -11.88
C HIS A 544 -33.74 4.29 -10.68
N THR A 545 -34.05 3.60 -9.58
CA THR A 545 -34.53 4.28 -8.35
C THR A 545 -33.46 5.18 -7.72
N VAL A 546 -32.18 4.78 -7.78
CA VAL A 546 -31.05 5.61 -7.34
C VAL A 546 -30.91 6.86 -8.21
N TRP A 547 -31.06 6.74 -9.53
CA TRP A 547 -31.05 7.88 -10.46
C TRP A 547 -32.19 8.87 -10.23
N GLN A 548 -33.39 8.39 -9.89
CA GLN A 548 -34.51 9.27 -9.51
C GLN A 548 -34.18 10.06 -8.23
N ARG A 549 -33.69 9.38 -7.18
CA ARG A 549 -33.26 10.03 -5.92
C ARG A 549 -32.14 11.05 -6.15
N LEU A 550 -31.17 10.73 -7.00
CA LEU A 550 -30.07 11.62 -7.38
C LEU A 550 -30.59 12.89 -8.08
N GLN A 551 -31.60 12.76 -8.94
CA GLN A 551 -32.25 13.90 -9.62
C GLN A 551 -33.01 14.80 -8.62
N ASP A 552 -33.62 14.23 -7.58
CA ASP A 552 -34.28 15.00 -6.52
C ASP A 552 -33.28 15.67 -5.55
N GLU A 553 -32.17 15.02 -5.19
CA GLU A 553 -31.06 15.67 -4.49
C GLU A 553 -30.48 16.83 -5.31
N GLU A 554 -30.37 16.68 -6.63
CA GLU A 554 -29.87 17.76 -7.50
C GLU A 554 -30.87 18.93 -7.62
N ARG A 555 -32.19 18.66 -7.59
CA ARG A 555 -33.24 19.68 -7.47
C ARG A 555 -33.13 20.43 -6.14
N GLN A 556 -32.96 19.73 -5.02
CA GLN A 556 -32.79 20.35 -3.69
C GLN A 556 -31.52 21.22 -3.63
N ARG A 557 -30.38 20.73 -4.15
CA ARG A 557 -29.14 21.51 -4.26
C ARG A 557 -29.31 22.76 -5.11
N LYS A 558 -30.13 22.73 -6.17
CA LYS A 558 -30.48 23.91 -6.98
C LYS A 558 -31.31 24.93 -6.19
N VAL A 559 -32.22 24.50 -5.30
CA VAL A 559 -32.95 25.40 -4.39
C VAL A 559 -31.99 26.09 -3.42
N VAL A 560 -31.19 25.32 -2.67
CA VAL A 560 -30.22 25.87 -1.69
C VAL A 560 -29.23 26.85 -2.36
N LYS A 561 -28.75 26.52 -3.57
CA LYS A 561 -27.87 27.42 -4.35
C LYS A 561 -28.55 28.75 -4.70
N ASN A 562 -29.84 28.74 -5.02
CA ASN A 562 -30.62 29.95 -5.33
C ASN A 562 -30.89 30.80 -4.08
N GLU A 563 -31.10 30.18 -2.92
CA GLU A 563 -31.22 30.89 -1.63
C GLU A 563 -29.91 31.54 -1.21
N LEU A 564 -28.78 30.82 -1.34
CA LEU A 564 -27.44 31.36 -1.10
C LEU A 564 -27.14 32.54 -2.04
N ALA A 565 -27.61 32.48 -3.30
CA ALA A 565 -27.52 33.60 -4.25
C ALA A 565 -28.46 34.78 -3.94
N ARG A 566 -29.55 34.58 -3.20
CA ARG A 566 -30.40 35.65 -2.66
C ARG A 566 -29.74 36.31 -1.44
N LEU A 567 -29.31 35.51 -0.46
CA LEU A 567 -28.64 36.00 0.75
C LEU A 567 -27.35 36.78 0.44
N LYS A 568 -26.60 36.37 -0.59
CA LYS A 568 -25.45 37.14 -1.11
C LYS A 568 -25.79 38.53 -1.65
N LYS A 569 -27.03 38.82 -2.04
CA LYS A 569 -27.46 40.15 -2.51
C LYS A 569 -27.91 41.08 -1.38
N THR A 570 -28.13 40.55 -0.17
CA THR A 570 -28.55 41.31 1.02
C THR A 570 -27.39 41.65 1.96
N VAL A 571 -26.19 41.10 1.75
CA VAL A 571 -24.98 41.47 2.51
C VAL A 571 -24.12 42.44 1.68
N PRO A 572 -23.87 43.67 2.13
CA PRO A 572 -23.07 44.64 1.37
C PRO A 572 -21.56 44.41 1.55
N GLU A 573 -20.87 44.02 0.47
CA GLU A 573 -19.40 43.90 0.43
C GLU A 573 -18.74 45.30 0.47
N ASN A 574 -18.37 45.79 1.66
CA ASN A 574 -17.58 47.02 1.81
C ASN A 574 -16.78 47.05 3.13
N GLN A 575 -15.50 46.66 3.10
CA GLN A 575 -14.63 46.66 4.28
C GLN A 575 -13.15 47.00 3.95
N ASN A 576 -12.91 47.86 2.96
CA ASN A 576 -11.57 48.12 2.39
C ASN A 576 -11.05 49.57 2.51
N ASP A 577 -11.74 50.45 3.25
CA ASP A 577 -11.48 51.91 3.24
C ASP A 577 -11.24 52.54 4.65
N TYR A 578 -10.80 51.74 5.62
CA TYR A 578 -10.61 52.17 7.02
C TYR A 578 -9.24 51.81 7.63
N GLN A 579 -8.18 51.73 6.82
CA GLN A 579 -6.84 51.34 7.31
C GLN A 579 -5.70 52.35 7.01
N ASP A 580 -6.03 53.63 6.77
CA ASP A 580 -5.01 54.68 6.58
C ASP A 580 -5.25 55.95 7.44
N LYS A 581 -5.17 55.79 8.77
CA LYS A 581 -5.07 56.91 9.75
C LYS A 581 -4.73 56.49 11.20
N ARG A 582 -3.73 55.62 11.42
CA ARG A 582 -3.25 55.34 12.79
C ARG A 582 -1.75 55.05 12.97
N SER A 583 -0.91 55.65 12.14
CA SER A 583 0.42 56.08 12.61
C SER A 583 0.29 57.26 13.59
N TYR A 584 1.37 57.63 14.28
CA TYR A 584 1.43 58.71 15.28
C TYR A 584 0.59 58.53 16.56
N LEU A 585 1.00 57.61 17.45
CA LEU A 585 1.64 58.01 18.73
C LEU A 585 2.27 56.83 19.50
N LYS A 586 3.29 57.15 20.31
CA LYS A 586 4.00 56.30 21.30
C LYS A 586 4.95 55.23 20.76
N GLU A 587 6.09 55.71 20.31
CA GLU A 587 7.38 55.04 20.50
C GLU A 587 7.94 55.35 21.93
N ASN A 588 8.90 54.56 22.42
CA ASN A 588 9.87 54.86 23.50
C ASN A 588 9.42 55.09 24.98
N ILE A 589 9.35 54.00 25.76
CA ILE A 589 10.00 53.86 27.11
C ILE A 589 10.48 52.40 27.19
N SER A 590 11.74 52.06 26.89
CA SER A 590 13.00 52.21 27.65
C SER A 590 13.25 51.19 28.78
N LYS A 591 14.21 50.28 28.50
CA LYS A 591 15.19 49.60 29.38
C LYS A 591 14.84 49.31 30.86
N GLY A 592 15.02 48.04 31.27
CA GLY A 592 15.79 47.78 32.51
C GLY A 592 15.54 46.48 33.28
N SER A 593 16.64 45.85 33.69
CA SER A 593 16.79 44.88 34.79
C SER A 593 16.21 43.46 34.65
N SER A 594 16.88 42.53 35.31
CA SER A 594 16.60 41.09 35.39
C SER A 594 16.08 40.68 36.78
N THR A 595 15.39 39.54 36.86
CA THR A 595 15.55 38.58 37.97
C THR A 595 15.01 37.20 37.58
N HIS A 596 15.56 36.12 38.16
CA HIS A 596 15.09 34.75 37.95
C HIS A 596 13.81 34.45 38.74
N VAL A 597 12.87 33.68 38.16
CA VAL A 597 12.26 32.49 38.79
C VAL A 597 11.86 31.47 37.71
N SER A 598 12.28 30.22 37.90
CA SER A 598 11.74 28.94 37.38
C SER A 598 10.71 28.93 36.22
N SER A 599 11.13 28.38 35.07
CA SER A 599 10.27 27.66 34.12
C SER A 599 10.79 26.24 33.91
N MET A 600 9.95 25.21 34.04
CA MET A 600 10.29 23.82 33.69
C MET A 600 9.92 23.52 32.24
N ASP A 601 10.83 22.90 31.48
CA ASP A 601 10.57 22.39 30.13
C ASP A 601 9.79 21.06 30.15
N PRO A 602 8.60 20.98 29.51
CA PRO A 602 7.96 19.71 29.22
C PRO A 602 8.49 19.10 27.91
N HIS A 603 9.41 18.15 28.05
CA HIS A 603 9.70 17.06 27.10
C HIS A 603 10.18 17.38 25.67
N LYS A 604 11.46 17.08 25.43
CA LYS A 604 12.00 16.72 24.10
C LYS A 604 11.23 15.52 23.52
N SER A 605 10.81 15.60 22.27
CA SER A 605 10.28 14.47 21.49
C SER A 605 11.41 13.75 20.73
N ASN A 606 11.27 12.42 20.55
CA ASN A 606 12.24 11.61 19.80
C ASN A 606 11.95 11.62 18.30
N PRO A 607 12.96 11.73 17.41
CA PRO A 607 12.80 11.61 15.95
C PRO A 607 12.54 10.16 15.47
N LEU A 608 12.19 9.25 16.39
CA LEU A 608 11.91 7.83 16.10
C LEU A 608 10.44 7.55 15.74
N ARG A 609 9.53 8.52 15.87
CA ARG A 609 8.10 8.33 15.55
C ARG A 609 7.74 8.63 14.09
N GLU A 610 8.48 9.51 13.42
CA GLU A 610 8.14 9.97 12.07
C GLU A 610 8.37 8.90 10.99
N THR A 611 9.43 8.09 11.12
CA THR A 611 9.76 7.04 10.13
C THR A 611 8.77 5.87 10.12
N GLN A 612 8.03 5.65 11.21
CA GLN A 612 6.90 4.71 11.22
C GLN A 612 5.66 5.33 10.56
N SER A 613 5.38 6.61 10.83
CA SER A 613 4.21 7.33 10.30
C SER A 613 4.07 7.23 8.78
N ILE A 614 5.18 7.41 8.05
CA ILE A 614 5.18 7.50 6.58
C ILE A 614 4.81 6.18 5.89
N GLN A 615 5.19 5.02 6.46
CA GLN A 615 4.78 3.72 5.89
C GLN A 615 3.32 3.39 6.22
N ARG A 616 2.85 3.78 7.42
CA ARG A 616 1.47 3.62 7.86
C ARG A 616 0.51 4.43 6.98
N THR A 617 0.88 5.67 6.62
CA THR A 617 0.07 6.52 5.72
C THR A 617 -0.09 5.94 4.31
N THR A 618 0.84 5.12 3.80
CA THR A 618 0.68 4.53 2.47
C THR A 618 -0.36 3.41 2.45
N ILE A 619 -0.40 2.54 3.47
CA ILE A 619 -1.33 1.41 3.51
C ILE A 619 -2.71 1.84 4.03
N ALA A 620 -2.78 2.82 4.93
CA ALA A 620 -4.03 3.49 5.28
C ALA A 620 -4.71 4.10 4.04
N LYS A 621 -3.96 4.79 3.18
CA LYS A 621 -4.46 5.30 1.89
C LYS A 621 -4.95 4.20 0.95
N ILE A 622 -4.27 3.06 0.87
CA ILE A 622 -4.78 1.92 0.09
C ILE A 622 -6.15 1.46 0.62
N CYS A 623 -6.40 1.52 1.93
CA CYS A 623 -7.71 1.20 2.50
C CYS A 623 -8.77 2.30 2.24
N GLU A 624 -8.35 3.58 2.16
CA GLU A 624 -9.21 4.71 1.77
C GLU A 624 -9.54 4.71 0.26
N GLU A 625 -8.62 4.24 -0.59
CA GLU A 625 -8.76 4.26 -2.07
C GLU A 625 -9.36 2.96 -2.65
N VAL A 626 -9.17 1.81 -2.00
CA VAL A 626 -9.67 0.48 -2.46
C VAL A 626 -10.89 0.00 -1.66
N GLY A 627 -11.03 0.43 -0.40
CA GLY A 627 -11.99 -0.10 0.56
C GLY A 627 -11.48 -1.36 1.27
N LEU A 628 -11.57 -1.38 2.59
CA LEU A 628 -11.10 -2.51 3.41
C LEU A 628 -11.98 -3.76 3.18
N GLU A 629 -13.31 -3.61 3.06
CA GLU A 629 -14.24 -4.67 2.63
C GLU A 629 -13.75 -5.47 1.42
N LYS A 630 -13.19 -4.80 0.39
CA LYS A 630 -12.66 -5.48 -0.80
C LYS A 630 -11.40 -6.28 -0.52
N ILE A 631 -10.54 -5.79 0.39
CA ILE A 631 -9.35 -6.52 0.85
C ILE A 631 -9.76 -7.73 1.69
N LEU A 632 -10.84 -7.61 2.48
CA LEU A 632 -11.41 -8.72 3.26
C LEU A 632 -12.08 -9.76 2.36
N ALA A 633 -12.77 -9.36 1.29
CA ALA A 633 -13.32 -10.28 0.30
C ALA A 633 -12.24 -11.15 -0.38
N LEU A 634 -11.05 -10.58 -0.65
CA LEU A 634 -9.91 -11.32 -1.21
C LEU A 634 -9.33 -12.39 -0.27
N LEU A 635 -9.68 -12.39 1.03
CA LEU A 635 -9.36 -13.50 1.95
C LEU A 635 -10.09 -14.79 1.56
N ALA A 636 -11.24 -14.69 0.88
CA ALA A 636 -12.01 -15.83 0.38
C ALA A 636 -11.61 -16.27 -1.04
N SER A 637 -10.53 -15.72 -1.62
CA SER A 637 -10.06 -16.09 -2.96
C SER A 637 -9.64 -17.56 -3.04
N GLU A 638 -10.02 -18.23 -4.13
CA GLU A 638 -9.54 -19.57 -4.50
C GLU A 638 -8.07 -19.55 -4.97
N ASP A 639 -7.59 -18.41 -5.48
CA ASP A 639 -6.18 -18.22 -5.78
C ASP A 639 -5.38 -18.08 -4.48
N ILE A 640 -4.51 -19.06 -4.24
CA ILE A 640 -3.76 -19.16 -3.00
C ILE A 640 -2.72 -18.04 -2.83
N ASP A 641 -2.16 -17.49 -3.91
CA ASP A 641 -1.23 -16.37 -3.84
C ASP A 641 -1.98 -15.06 -3.58
N VAL A 642 -3.16 -14.85 -4.17
CA VAL A 642 -4.06 -13.73 -3.84
C VAL A 642 -4.47 -13.80 -2.37
N GLN A 643 -4.94 -14.96 -1.89
CA GLN A 643 -5.30 -15.19 -0.48
C GLN A 643 -4.10 -14.92 0.44
N ILE A 644 -2.91 -15.44 0.13
CA ILE A 644 -1.68 -15.19 0.88
C ILE A 644 -1.32 -13.71 0.95
N HIS A 645 -1.57 -12.92 -0.11
CA HIS A 645 -1.29 -11.48 -0.10
C HIS A 645 -2.36 -10.68 0.64
N ALA A 646 -3.64 -11.01 0.50
CA ALA A 646 -4.72 -10.41 1.28
C ALA A 646 -4.52 -10.61 2.79
N VAL A 647 -4.21 -11.83 3.22
CA VAL A 647 -3.95 -12.15 4.64
C VAL A 647 -2.73 -11.38 5.19
N LYS A 648 -1.68 -11.18 4.38
CA LYS A 648 -0.53 -10.32 4.76
C LYS A 648 -0.93 -8.85 4.93
N VAL A 649 -1.77 -8.30 4.06
CA VAL A 649 -2.24 -6.90 4.17
C VAL A 649 -3.06 -6.73 5.45
N VAL A 650 -4.00 -7.63 5.73
CA VAL A 650 -4.83 -7.59 6.94
C VAL A 650 -3.98 -7.78 8.21
N ALA A 651 -2.98 -8.67 8.21
CA ALA A 651 -2.07 -8.84 9.35
C ALA A 651 -1.22 -7.58 9.63
N ASN A 652 -0.79 -6.87 8.58
CA ASN A 652 -0.05 -5.61 8.70
C ASN A 652 -0.95 -4.46 9.19
N LEU A 653 -2.22 -4.41 8.76
CA LEU A 653 -3.18 -3.42 9.24
C LEU A 653 -3.54 -3.65 10.72
N ALA A 654 -3.80 -4.90 11.11
CA ALA A 654 -4.10 -5.27 12.50
C ALA A 654 -2.96 -4.95 13.49
N ALA A 655 -1.72 -4.80 13.00
CA ALA A 655 -0.57 -4.38 13.81
C ALA A 655 -0.63 -2.91 14.28
N GLU A 656 -1.61 -2.13 13.81
CA GLU A 656 -1.82 -0.73 14.17
C GLU A 656 -3.17 -0.55 14.88
N ASP A 657 -3.16 -0.04 16.12
CA ASP A 657 -4.34 0.04 17.00
C ASP A 657 -5.52 0.79 16.35
N ILE A 658 -5.23 1.79 15.52
CA ILE A 658 -6.21 2.60 14.77
C ILE A 658 -6.99 1.84 13.68
N HIS A 659 -6.63 0.59 13.39
CA HIS A 659 -7.31 -0.23 12.38
C HIS A 659 -7.96 -1.48 12.97
N GLN A 660 -7.59 -1.91 14.19
CA GLN A 660 -8.08 -3.15 14.80
C GLN A 660 -9.61 -3.17 14.95
N GLU A 661 -10.20 -2.07 15.43
CA GLU A 661 -11.65 -1.92 15.59
C GLU A 661 -12.38 -2.03 14.25
N LYS A 662 -11.95 -1.24 13.25
CA LYS A 662 -12.56 -1.24 11.91
C LYS A 662 -12.41 -2.59 11.17
N ILE A 663 -11.30 -3.30 11.33
CA ILE A 663 -11.11 -4.67 10.80
C ILE A 663 -12.12 -5.64 11.43
N VAL A 664 -12.48 -5.44 12.70
CA VAL A 664 -13.49 -6.25 13.40
C VAL A 664 -14.91 -5.88 12.96
N GLU A 665 -15.20 -4.59 12.80
CA GLU A 665 -16.51 -4.09 12.32
C GLU A 665 -16.84 -4.59 10.90
N GLU A 666 -15.88 -4.54 9.97
CA GLU A 666 -16.04 -5.03 8.59
C GLU A 666 -15.94 -6.58 8.47
N GLY A 667 -16.02 -7.33 9.58
CA GLY A 667 -16.07 -8.80 9.58
C GLY A 667 -14.73 -9.51 9.30
N GLY A 668 -13.61 -8.78 9.30
CA GLY A 668 -12.29 -9.32 9.01
C GLY A 668 -11.82 -10.36 10.02
N LEU A 669 -12.28 -10.30 11.27
CA LEU A 669 -12.04 -11.36 12.26
C LEU A 669 -12.71 -12.68 11.85
N ASP A 670 -13.94 -12.65 11.34
CA ASP A 670 -14.66 -13.85 10.90
C ASP A 670 -13.96 -14.52 9.71
N ALA A 671 -13.48 -13.70 8.76
CA ALA A 671 -12.67 -14.20 7.64
C ALA A 671 -11.35 -14.83 8.11
N LEU A 672 -10.63 -14.22 9.06
CA LEU A 672 -9.40 -14.79 9.64
C LEU A 672 -9.67 -16.11 10.40
N LEU A 673 -10.75 -16.19 11.17
CA LEU A 673 -11.15 -17.41 11.87
C LEU A 673 -11.65 -18.51 10.92
N MET A 674 -12.32 -18.13 9.83
CA MET A 674 -12.70 -19.05 8.75
C MET A 674 -11.45 -19.65 8.08
N LEU A 675 -10.42 -18.84 7.82
CA LEU A 675 -9.15 -19.34 7.27
C LEU A 675 -8.41 -20.30 8.21
N LEU A 676 -8.44 -20.11 9.53
CA LEU A 676 -7.95 -21.11 10.49
C LEU A 676 -8.77 -22.41 10.50
N ARG A 677 -10.02 -22.37 10.02
CA ARG A 677 -10.92 -23.53 9.96
C ARG A 677 -10.79 -24.31 8.64
N SER A 678 -10.58 -23.64 7.52
CA SER A 678 -10.63 -24.23 6.17
C SER A 678 -9.28 -24.33 5.44
N SER A 679 -8.32 -23.44 5.74
CA SER A 679 -7.05 -23.40 4.99
C SER A 679 -6.10 -24.52 5.43
N HIS A 680 -5.48 -25.16 4.44
CA HIS A 680 -4.44 -26.17 4.63
C HIS A 680 -3.04 -25.61 4.34
N ASN A 681 -2.93 -24.31 3.99
CA ASN A 681 -1.67 -23.68 3.62
C ASN A 681 -0.98 -23.09 4.86
N ALA A 682 0.22 -23.58 5.19
CA ALA A 682 0.99 -23.13 6.34
C ALA A 682 1.29 -21.60 6.33
N THR A 683 1.45 -20.96 5.18
CA THR A 683 1.65 -19.50 5.12
C THR A 683 0.36 -18.75 5.45
N VAL A 684 -0.80 -19.22 4.98
CA VAL A 684 -2.10 -18.63 5.34
C VAL A 684 -2.36 -18.79 6.84
N LEU A 685 -2.24 -20.01 7.37
CA LEU A 685 -2.45 -20.31 8.79
C LEU A 685 -1.51 -19.50 9.70
N ARG A 686 -0.22 -19.40 9.35
CA ARG A 686 0.78 -18.58 10.06
C ARG A 686 0.39 -17.10 10.11
N VAL A 687 0.07 -16.51 8.96
CA VAL A 687 -0.15 -15.06 8.87
C VAL A 687 -1.54 -14.69 9.42
N ALA A 688 -2.55 -15.55 9.28
CA ALA A 688 -3.84 -15.39 9.94
C ALA A 688 -3.71 -15.49 11.47
N SER A 689 -2.95 -16.46 11.98
CA SER A 689 -2.62 -16.54 13.42
C SER A 689 -1.89 -15.29 13.92
N GLY A 690 -1.01 -14.72 13.10
CA GLY A 690 -0.33 -13.44 13.39
C GLY A 690 -1.27 -12.24 13.40
N ALA A 691 -2.22 -12.16 12.45
CA ALA A 691 -3.26 -11.12 12.43
C ALA A 691 -4.13 -11.19 13.70
N ILE A 692 -4.59 -12.39 14.06
CA ILE A 692 -5.37 -12.63 15.29
C ILE A 692 -4.54 -12.31 16.53
N ALA A 693 -3.22 -12.58 16.54
CA ALA A 693 -2.34 -12.18 17.64
C ALA A 693 -2.29 -10.66 17.83
N ASN A 694 -2.30 -9.89 16.74
CA ASN A 694 -2.33 -8.44 16.79
C ASN A 694 -3.70 -7.91 17.26
N LEU A 695 -4.81 -8.42 16.70
CA LEU A 695 -6.17 -8.08 17.16
C LEU A 695 -6.35 -8.40 18.66
N ALA A 696 -5.79 -9.52 19.15
CA ALA A 696 -5.83 -9.93 20.55
C ALA A 696 -5.05 -9.01 21.52
N MET A 697 -4.45 -7.90 21.06
CA MET A 697 -3.91 -6.87 21.96
C MET A 697 -5.01 -5.93 22.51
N ASN A 698 -6.17 -5.83 21.85
CA ASN A 698 -7.29 -4.98 22.25
C ASN A 698 -8.36 -5.79 23.03
N GLU A 699 -8.73 -5.34 24.22
CA GLU A 699 -9.66 -6.05 25.12
C GLU A 699 -11.03 -6.35 24.48
N LEU A 700 -11.58 -5.43 23.69
CA LEU A 700 -12.86 -5.64 22.98
C LEU A 700 -12.74 -6.74 21.91
N SER A 701 -11.58 -6.81 21.24
CA SER A 701 -11.30 -7.85 20.26
C SER A 701 -11.07 -9.21 20.93
N GLN A 702 -10.47 -9.26 22.14
CA GLN A 702 -10.27 -10.51 22.88
C GLN A 702 -11.61 -11.17 23.26
N ASP A 703 -12.56 -10.39 23.79
CA ASP A 703 -13.89 -10.90 24.16
C ASP A 703 -14.62 -11.46 22.92
N LEU A 704 -14.49 -10.79 21.75
CA LEU A 704 -15.08 -11.26 20.49
C LEU A 704 -14.37 -12.50 19.91
N ILE A 705 -13.03 -12.56 19.94
CA ILE A 705 -12.22 -13.72 19.50
C ILE A 705 -12.66 -14.98 20.26
N ILE A 706 -12.83 -14.89 21.58
CA ILE A 706 -13.30 -16.01 22.41
C ILE A 706 -14.75 -16.36 22.09
N SER A 707 -15.67 -15.39 21.99
CA SER A 707 -17.08 -15.67 21.67
C SER A 707 -17.30 -16.42 20.34
N LYS A 708 -16.32 -16.35 19.42
CA LYS A 708 -16.32 -17.01 18.11
C LYS A 708 -15.52 -18.34 18.08
N GLY A 709 -15.06 -18.83 19.23
CA GLY A 709 -14.28 -20.06 19.36
C GLY A 709 -12.84 -19.93 18.83
N GLY A 710 -12.28 -18.72 18.89
CA GLY A 710 -10.98 -18.41 18.30
C GLY A 710 -9.79 -19.06 18.99
N ALA A 711 -9.86 -19.29 20.32
CA ALA A 711 -8.79 -19.99 21.02
C ALA A 711 -8.79 -21.49 20.68
N GLN A 712 -9.96 -22.09 20.50
CA GLN A 712 -10.14 -23.47 20.04
C GLN A 712 -9.64 -23.64 18.60
N LEU A 713 -9.84 -22.65 17.73
CA LEU A 713 -9.30 -22.64 16.36
C LEU A 713 -7.77 -22.48 16.34
N LEU A 714 -7.20 -21.62 17.19
CA LEU A 714 -5.74 -21.50 17.36
C LEU A 714 -5.13 -22.79 17.93
N ALA A 715 -5.77 -23.41 18.92
CA ALA A 715 -5.37 -24.71 19.48
C ALA A 715 -5.43 -25.83 18.42
N ASN A 716 -6.52 -25.89 17.64
CA ASN A 716 -6.69 -26.84 16.54
C ASN A 716 -5.75 -26.58 15.35
N THR A 717 -5.25 -25.35 15.19
CA THR A 717 -4.21 -25.03 14.21
C THR A 717 -2.86 -25.55 14.71
N ALA A 718 -2.56 -25.33 16.00
CA ALA A 718 -1.31 -25.76 16.62
C ALA A 718 -1.16 -27.29 16.69
N SER A 719 -2.23 -28.04 16.97
CA SER A 719 -2.20 -29.51 17.01
C SER A 719 -2.14 -30.20 15.63
N LYS A 720 -2.22 -29.42 14.54
CA LYS A 720 -2.19 -29.91 13.15
C LYS A 720 -0.95 -29.50 12.35
N THR A 721 0.02 -28.81 12.96
CA THR A 721 1.16 -28.25 12.22
C THR A 721 2.50 -28.38 12.94
N ASP A 722 3.51 -28.84 12.20
CA ASP A 722 4.91 -28.85 12.63
C ASP A 722 5.64 -27.53 12.26
N ASP A 723 4.98 -26.56 11.60
CA ASP A 723 5.61 -25.27 11.29
C ASP A 723 5.78 -24.44 12.58
N LEU A 724 7.02 -24.44 13.07
CA LEU A 724 7.49 -23.68 14.22
C LEU A 724 7.11 -22.19 14.17
N GLN A 725 6.97 -21.59 12.98
CA GLN A 725 6.54 -20.19 12.87
C GLN A 725 5.01 -20.04 13.02
N THR A 726 4.20 -20.95 12.47
CA THR A 726 2.76 -21.03 12.78
C THR A 726 2.52 -21.26 14.27
N LEU A 727 3.23 -22.23 14.89
CA LEU A 727 3.16 -22.49 16.33
C LEU A 727 3.53 -21.25 17.16
N ARG A 728 4.60 -20.54 16.79
CA ARG A 728 5.01 -19.28 17.43
C ARG A 728 3.93 -18.19 17.32
N MET A 729 3.24 -18.07 16.18
CA MET A 729 2.15 -17.10 16.03
C MET A 729 0.92 -17.51 16.85
N ALA A 730 0.51 -18.78 16.80
CA ALA A 730 -0.64 -19.28 17.56
C ALA A 730 -0.44 -19.18 19.08
N ALA A 731 0.73 -19.60 19.59
CA ALA A 731 1.13 -19.38 20.98
C ALA A 731 1.20 -17.88 21.32
N GLY A 732 1.62 -17.04 20.37
CA GLY A 732 1.64 -15.58 20.52
C GLY A 732 0.23 -14.97 20.71
N ALA A 733 -0.75 -15.44 19.94
CA ALA A 733 -2.15 -15.03 20.07
C ALA A 733 -2.77 -15.50 21.39
N ILE A 734 -2.63 -16.79 21.73
CA ILE A 734 -3.13 -17.33 23.00
C ILE A 734 -2.48 -16.60 24.18
N ALA A 735 -1.17 -16.32 24.13
CA ALA A 735 -0.47 -15.59 25.17
C ALA A 735 -0.94 -14.13 25.36
N ASN A 736 -1.56 -13.52 24.35
CA ASN A 736 -2.21 -12.21 24.47
C ASN A 736 -3.60 -12.36 25.14
N LEU A 737 -4.41 -13.34 24.71
CA LEU A 737 -5.72 -13.66 25.32
C LEU A 737 -5.59 -14.00 26.82
N CYS A 738 -4.54 -14.73 27.21
CA CYS A 738 -4.18 -15.01 28.61
C CYS A 738 -3.93 -13.77 29.48
N GLY A 739 -3.86 -12.56 28.89
CA GLY A 739 -3.73 -11.29 29.62
C GLY A 739 -5.01 -10.79 30.29
N ASN A 740 -6.16 -11.39 29.99
CA ASN A 740 -7.49 -10.94 30.45
C ASN A 740 -8.08 -11.96 31.45
N ASP A 741 -8.45 -11.51 32.66
CA ASP A 741 -8.97 -12.38 33.73
C ASP A 741 -10.41 -12.86 33.52
N LYS A 742 -11.21 -12.17 32.69
CA LYS A 742 -12.57 -12.61 32.32
C LYS A 742 -12.54 -13.92 31.51
N LEU A 743 -11.51 -14.07 30.66
CA LEU A 743 -11.45 -15.10 29.62
C LEU A 743 -10.78 -16.41 30.06
N LEU A 744 -10.18 -16.45 31.25
CA LEU A 744 -9.34 -17.57 31.73
C LEU A 744 -10.09 -18.91 31.78
N PHE A 745 -11.39 -18.90 32.11
CA PHE A 745 -12.20 -20.12 32.12
C PHE A 745 -12.48 -20.63 30.70
N LEU A 746 -12.88 -19.74 29.80
CA LEU A 746 -13.15 -20.08 28.39
C LEU A 746 -11.88 -20.56 27.68
N LEU A 747 -10.71 -19.97 27.99
CA LEU A 747 -9.40 -20.42 27.52
C LEU A 747 -9.02 -21.85 27.99
N LYS A 748 -9.56 -22.34 29.12
CA LYS A 748 -9.41 -23.74 29.54
C LYS A 748 -10.35 -24.64 28.75
N GLU A 749 -11.62 -24.28 28.65
CA GLU A 749 -12.65 -25.06 27.94
C GLU A 749 -12.33 -25.21 26.44
N GLU A 750 -11.85 -24.15 25.78
CA GLU A 750 -11.34 -24.16 24.40
C GLU A 750 -9.97 -24.84 24.23
N GLY A 751 -9.45 -25.50 25.28
CA GLY A 751 -8.23 -26.30 25.24
C GLY A 751 -6.92 -25.51 25.07
N ALA A 752 -6.94 -24.19 25.16
CA ALA A 752 -5.79 -23.34 24.83
C ALA A 752 -4.59 -23.58 25.77
N ILE A 753 -4.84 -23.89 27.05
CA ILE A 753 -3.80 -24.27 28.02
C ILE A 753 -3.08 -25.55 27.56
N LYS A 754 -3.83 -26.57 27.15
CA LYS A 754 -3.29 -27.86 26.68
C LYS A 754 -2.46 -27.67 25.41
N ALA A 755 -2.95 -26.90 24.45
CA ALA A 755 -2.21 -26.57 23.23
C ALA A 755 -0.88 -25.85 23.53
N LEU A 756 -0.85 -24.91 24.49
CA LEU A 756 0.40 -24.28 24.94
C LEU A 756 1.39 -25.31 25.52
N LEU A 757 0.92 -26.27 26.33
CA LEU A 757 1.77 -27.30 26.93
C LEU A 757 2.22 -28.37 25.92
N GLU A 758 1.42 -28.66 24.90
CA GLU A 758 1.82 -29.55 23.79
C GLU A 758 2.87 -28.89 22.89
N MET A 759 2.73 -27.58 22.59
CA MET A 759 3.70 -26.81 21.82
C MET A 759 5.11 -26.76 22.45
N VAL A 760 5.23 -26.96 23.78
CA VAL A 760 6.54 -27.13 24.45
C VAL A 760 7.34 -28.29 23.85
N ARG A 761 6.67 -29.40 23.51
CA ARG A 761 7.31 -30.67 23.14
C ARG A 761 8.16 -30.57 21.87
N MET A 762 7.95 -29.52 21.08
CA MET A 762 8.74 -29.20 19.89
C MET A 762 10.13 -28.61 20.21
N GLY A 763 10.42 -28.28 21.47
CA GLY A 763 11.74 -27.86 21.95
C GLY A 763 12.24 -26.50 21.43
N ASN A 764 11.51 -25.82 20.55
CA ASN A 764 11.94 -24.59 19.93
C ASN A 764 11.89 -23.39 20.91
N SER A 765 13.04 -22.72 21.07
CA SER A 765 13.22 -21.60 22.01
C SER A 765 12.26 -20.42 21.77
N GLU A 766 11.89 -20.10 20.51
CA GLU A 766 10.94 -19.02 20.23
C GLU A 766 9.50 -19.39 20.61
N VAL A 767 9.08 -20.63 20.30
CA VAL A 767 7.75 -21.14 20.66
C VAL A 767 7.62 -21.25 22.18
N VAL A 768 8.62 -21.85 22.85
CA VAL A 768 8.66 -21.98 24.32
C VAL A 768 8.67 -20.60 25.00
N ALA A 769 9.29 -19.58 24.41
CA ALA A 769 9.21 -18.21 24.93
C ALA A 769 7.79 -17.60 24.86
N GLN A 770 7.00 -17.91 23.82
CA GLN A 770 5.60 -17.50 23.75
C GLN A 770 4.72 -18.28 24.73
N VAL A 771 4.94 -19.59 24.84
CA VAL A 771 4.26 -20.45 25.83
C VAL A 771 4.51 -19.97 27.26
N ALA A 772 5.76 -19.71 27.62
CA ALA A 772 6.12 -19.18 28.93
C ALA A 772 5.48 -17.80 29.19
N ARG A 773 5.47 -16.91 28.20
CA ARG A 773 4.77 -15.61 28.28
C ARG A 773 3.27 -15.78 28.54
N GLY A 774 2.61 -16.70 27.82
CA GLY A 774 1.18 -16.97 27.97
C GLY A 774 0.81 -17.56 29.33
N ILE A 775 1.57 -18.55 29.80
CA ILE A 775 1.36 -19.18 31.12
C ILE A 775 1.65 -18.20 32.26
N ALA A 776 2.66 -17.33 32.12
CA ALA A 776 2.93 -16.26 33.08
C ALA A 776 1.84 -15.18 33.13
N ASN A 777 1.29 -14.80 31.97
CA ASN A 777 0.14 -13.89 31.88
C ASN A 777 -1.10 -14.50 32.56
N PHE A 778 -1.43 -15.75 32.22
CA PHE A 778 -2.57 -16.47 32.78
C PHE A 778 -2.44 -16.59 34.31
N ALA A 779 -1.30 -17.07 34.81
CA ALA A 779 -1.04 -17.20 36.25
C ALA A 779 -1.18 -15.86 37.00
N LYS A 780 -0.69 -14.76 36.41
CA LYS A 780 -0.80 -13.40 36.97
C LYS A 780 -2.25 -12.92 37.04
N CYS A 781 -3.03 -13.13 35.98
CA CYS A 781 -4.43 -12.70 35.92
C CYS A 781 -5.34 -13.58 36.79
N GLU A 782 -5.09 -14.89 36.85
CA GLU A 782 -5.71 -15.83 37.79
C GLU A 782 -5.41 -15.43 39.24
N SER A 783 -4.15 -15.14 39.56
CA SER A 783 -3.70 -14.65 40.87
C SER A 783 -4.42 -13.34 41.25
N ARG A 784 -4.63 -12.41 40.30
CA ARG A 784 -5.41 -11.18 40.51
C ARG A 784 -6.88 -11.48 40.84
N ALA A 785 -7.54 -12.31 40.04
CA ALA A 785 -8.95 -12.67 40.23
C ALA A 785 -9.19 -13.39 41.58
N ILE A 786 -8.25 -14.22 42.03
CA ILE A 786 -8.32 -14.90 43.33
C ILE A 786 -8.12 -13.90 44.48
N VAL A 787 -7.13 -13.00 44.40
CA VAL A 787 -6.90 -11.95 45.42
C VAL A 787 -8.06 -10.95 45.52
N GLN A 788 -8.78 -10.71 44.42
CA GLN A 788 -10.01 -9.91 44.40
C GLN A 788 -11.26 -10.68 44.87
N GLY A 789 -11.17 -11.99 45.09
CA GLY A 789 -12.29 -12.84 45.49
C GLY A 789 -13.28 -13.18 44.37
N HIS A 790 -13.04 -12.73 43.13
CA HIS A 790 -13.80 -13.08 41.93
C HIS A 790 -13.69 -14.57 41.57
N ARG A 791 -12.63 -15.25 42.03
CA ARG A 791 -12.45 -16.70 41.91
C ARG A 791 -11.86 -17.31 43.19
N LYS A 792 -12.11 -18.61 43.38
CA LYS A 792 -11.63 -19.45 44.49
C LYS A 792 -11.32 -20.85 43.94
N GLY A 793 -10.64 -21.69 44.72
CA GLY A 793 -10.26 -23.04 44.31
C GLY A 793 -8.90 -23.10 43.61
N ARG A 794 -8.55 -24.31 43.17
CA ARG A 794 -7.29 -24.65 42.49
C ARG A 794 -7.12 -23.85 41.19
N SER A 795 -5.87 -23.70 40.76
CA SER A 795 -5.51 -23.05 39.49
C SER A 795 -5.87 -23.92 38.28
N LEU A 796 -6.37 -23.32 37.19
CA LEU A 796 -6.69 -24.05 35.96
C LEU A 796 -5.40 -24.52 35.26
N LEU A 797 -4.30 -23.78 35.40
CA LEU A 797 -2.97 -24.19 34.94
C LEU A 797 -2.46 -25.42 35.70
N VAL A 798 -2.73 -25.49 37.02
CA VAL A 798 -2.31 -26.62 37.86
C VAL A 798 -3.20 -27.84 37.61
N GLU A 799 -4.49 -27.64 37.35
CA GLU A 799 -5.41 -28.69 36.88
C GLU A 799 -5.01 -29.29 35.53
N ASP A 800 -4.60 -28.46 34.57
CA ASP A 800 -4.14 -28.88 33.25
C ASP A 800 -2.66 -29.32 33.23
N GLY A 801 -2.02 -29.46 34.39
CA GLY A 801 -0.69 -30.06 34.55
C GLY A 801 0.51 -29.15 34.27
N ALA A 802 0.30 -27.84 34.05
CA ALA A 802 1.37 -26.90 33.70
C ALA A 802 2.47 -26.78 34.78
N LEU A 803 2.17 -27.13 36.04
CA LEU A 803 3.10 -26.97 37.15
C LEU A 803 4.36 -27.85 37.01
N SER A 804 4.23 -29.09 36.51
CA SER A 804 5.38 -29.97 36.24
C SER A 804 6.29 -29.38 35.16
N TRP A 805 5.71 -28.85 34.09
CA TRP A 805 6.49 -28.21 33.03
C TRP A 805 7.24 -26.96 33.56
N LEU A 806 6.59 -26.17 34.42
CA LEU A 806 7.21 -25.00 35.05
C LEU A 806 8.38 -25.38 35.97
N THR A 807 8.28 -26.47 36.73
CA THR A 807 9.40 -26.96 37.57
C THR A 807 10.54 -27.49 36.71
N ASP A 808 10.27 -28.33 35.73
CA ASP A 808 11.30 -28.96 34.88
C ASP A 808 12.06 -27.90 34.06
N SER A 809 11.37 -26.84 33.65
CA SER A 809 11.92 -25.76 32.83
C SER A 809 12.49 -24.59 33.63
N SER A 810 12.46 -24.62 34.96
CA SER A 810 12.93 -23.51 35.81
C SER A 810 14.41 -23.18 35.59
N SER A 811 15.21 -24.20 35.33
CA SER A 811 16.66 -24.12 35.08
C SER A 811 17.03 -23.60 33.68
N SER A 812 16.04 -23.29 32.82
CA SER A 812 16.21 -22.90 31.41
C SER A 812 17.35 -21.91 31.19
N THR A 813 18.22 -22.21 30.22
CA THR A 813 19.39 -21.40 29.86
C THR A 813 19.01 -20.01 29.32
N SER A 814 17.82 -19.87 28.73
CA SER A 814 17.32 -18.59 28.22
C SER A 814 16.75 -17.73 29.36
N ALA A 815 17.45 -16.63 29.68
CA ALA A 815 17.03 -15.69 30.71
C ALA A 815 15.63 -15.10 30.48
N SER A 816 15.17 -15.01 29.22
CA SER A 816 13.82 -14.54 28.89
C SER A 816 12.74 -15.60 29.20
N ILE A 817 13.01 -16.87 28.89
CA ILE A 817 12.11 -17.99 29.20
C ILE A 817 12.05 -18.17 30.73
N ARG A 818 13.22 -18.25 31.38
CA ARG A 818 13.36 -18.35 32.84
C ARG A 818 12.56 -17.25 33.56
N ARG A 819 12.70 -15.98 33.15
CA ARG A 819 11.95 -14.86 33.74
C ARG A 819 10.43 -15.10 33.78
N HIS A 820 9.85 -15.63 32.70
CA HIS A 820 8.41 -15.88 32.64
C HIS A 820 8.00 -17.09 33.50
N ILE A 821 8.80 -18.15 33.51
CA ILE A 821 8.60 -19.33 34.37
C ILE A 821 8.66 -18.94 35.85
N GLU A 822 9.70 -18.22 36.27
CA GLU A 822 9.85 -17.76 37.65
C GLU A 822 8.68 -16.83 38.07
N LEU A 823 8.16 -16.00 37.17
CA LEU A 823 6.94 -15.21 37.41
C LEU A 823 5.69 -16.07 37.53
N ALA A 824 5.50 -17.07 36.66
CA ALA A 824 4.35 -17.97 36.69
C ALA A 824 4.31 -18.75 38.01
N ILE A 825 5.43 -19.33 38.44
CA ILE A 825 5.58 -20.02 39.73
C ILE A 825 5.24 -19.07 40.88
N CYS A 826 5.81 -17.86 40.91
CA CYS A 826 5.51 -16.85 41.94
C CYS A 826 4.05 -16.35 41.97
N HIS A 827 3.31 -16.44 40.86
CA HIS A 827 1.89 -16.08 40.82
C HIS A 827 0.97 -17.24 41.21
N LEU A 828 1.24 -18.46 40.74
CA LEU A 828 0.56 -19.68 41.19
C LEU A 828 0.76 -19.90 42.70
N ALA A 829 1.93 -19.55 43.22
CA ALA A 829 2.29 -19.57 44.64
C ALA A 829 1.55 -18.53 45.51
N GLN A 830 0.74 -17.64 44.93
CA GLN A 830 -0.11 -16.73 45.72
C GLN A 830 -1.52 -17.29 45.99
N ASN A 831 -1.88 -18.43 45.39
CA ASN A 831 -3.09 -19.17 45.74
C ASN A 831 -2.77 -20.28 46.74
N LYS A 832 -3.44 -20.27 47.91
CA LYS A 832 -3.29 -21.31 48.93
C LYS A 832 -3.84 -22.66 48.50
N ASP A 833 -4.86 -22.67 47.64
CA ASP A 833 -5.52 -23.90 47.19
C ASP A 833 -4.60 -24.76 46.28
N ASN A 834 -3.45 -24.20 45.84
CA ASN A 834 -2.40 -24.91 45.10
C ASN A 834 -1.34 -25.57 46.03
N ALA A 835 -1.47 -25.51 47.36
CA ALA A 835 -0.40 -25.89 48.30
C ALA A 835 0.11 -27.34 48.12
N GLN A 836 -0.80 -28.31 48.04
CA GLN A 836 -0.45 -29.72 47.89
C GLN A 836 0.21 -30.02 46.53
N ASP A 837 -0.21 -29.32 45.47
CA ASP A 837 0.44 -29.40 44.17
C ASP A 837 1.87 -28.84 44.21
N PHE A 838 2.10 -27.76 44.96
CA PHE A 838 3.43 -27.16 45.11
C PHE A 838 4.41 -28.04 45.89
N VAL A 839 3.93 -28.81 46.86
CA VAL A 839 4.74 -29.81 47.56
C VAL A 839 5.02 -31.00 46.64
N SER A 840 3.98 -31.62 46.08
CA SER A 840 4.09 -32.87 45.31
C SER A 840 4.83 -32.74 43.97
N SER A 841 4.77 -31.58 43.31
CA SER A 841 5.56 -31.28 42.10
C SER A 841 7.00 -30.84 42.37
N GLY A 842 7.37 -30.60 43.63
CA GLY A 842 8.65 -29.98 43.98
C GLY A 842 8.72 -28.46 43.70
N ALA A 843 7.64 -27.82 43.22
CA ALA A 843 7.61 -26.37 42.97
C ALA A 843 7.90 -25.53 44.23
N ALA A 844 7.67 -26.07 45.43
CA ALA A 844 8.10 -25.47 46.69
C ALA A 844 9.63 -25.36 46.83
N LYS A 845 10.40 -26.34 46.34
CA LYS A 845 11.88 -26.29 46.29
C LYS A 845 12.34 -25.22 45.30
N GLU A 846 11.71 -25.16 44.12
CA GLU A 846 12.00 -24.13 43.10
C GLU A 846 11.63 -22.72 43.57
N LEU A 847 10.48 -22.50 44.22
CA LEU A 847 10.10 -21.20 44.78
C LEU A 847 11.12 -20.68 45.81
N ARG A 848 11.73 -21.59 46.59
CA ARG A 848 12.82 -21.29 47.52
C ARG A 848 14.12 -20.95 46.76
N ARG A 849 14.41 -21.61 45.64
CA ARG A 849 15.52 -21.27 44.73
C ARG A 849 15.35 -19.85 44.16
N ILE A 850 14.18 -19.55 43.60
CA ILE A 850 13.83 -18.23 43.01
C ILE A 850 14.01 -17.09 44.02
N CYS A 851 13.58 -17.29 45.27
CA CYS A 851 13.74 -16.32 46.36
C CYS A 851 15.20 -15.86 46.57
N ASN A 852 16.16 -16.77 46.38
CA ASN A 852 17.58 -16.56 46.69
C ASN A 852 18.42 -16.24 45.44
N GLU A 853 18.13 -16.92 44.31
CA GLU A 853 18.99 -16.94 43.12
C GLU A 853 18.44 -16.19 41.90
N SER A 854 17.13 -15.90 41.83
CA SER A 854 16.57 -15.19 40.67
C SER A 854 17.29 -13.86 40.50
N SER A 855 17.68 -13.52 39.26
CA SER A 855 18.50 -12.34 39.01
C SER A 855 17.78 -11.01 39.26
N ARG A 856 16.44 -11.01 39.33
CA ARG A 856 15.62 -9.80 39.41
C ARG A 856 14.94 -9.63 40.78
N GLU A 857 15.12 -8.48 41.40
CA GLU A 857 14.65 -8.19 42.77
C GLU A 857 13.11 -8.16 42.91
N ASP A 858 12.37 -7.81 41.85
CA ASP A 858 10.91 -7.87 41.82
C ASP A 858 10.41 -9.32 41.91
N ILE A 859 11.05 -10.25 41.18
CA ILE A 859 10.75 -11.68 41.24
C ILE A 859 11.15 -12.26 42.60
N ARG A 860 12.36 -11.95 43.11
CA ARG A 860 12.80 -12.38 44.45
C ARG A 860 11.81 -11.92 45.53
N ASN A 861 11.30 -10.69 45.47
CA ASN A 861 10.33 -10.20 46.46
C ASN A 861 8.93 -10.78 46.29
N LEU A 862 8.51 -11.13 45.06
CA LEU A 862 7.28 -11.87 44.83
C LEU A 862 7.36 -13.29 45.41
N ALA A 863 8.49 -13.98 45.23
CA ALA A 863 8.77 -15.28 45.84
C ALA A 863 8.77 -15.21 47.38
N LYS A 864 9.47 -14.23 47.97
CA LYS A 864 9.46 -13.97 49.44
C LYS A 864 8.05 -13.70 49.97
N LYS A 865 7.19 -13.01 49.22
CA LYS A 865 5.79 -12.77 49.57
C LYS A 865 4.96 -14.05 49.52
N ALA A 866 5.15 -14.86 48.47
CA ALA A 866 4.44 -16.12 48.28
C ALA A 866 4.83 -17.19 49.32
N LEU A 867 6.11 -17.33 49.65
CA LEU A 867 6.59 -18.26 50.69
C LEU A 867 5.94 -18.03 52.07
N ARG A 868 5.57 -16.78 52.41
CA ARG A 868 4.83 -16.47 53.65
C ARG A 868 3.41 -17.03 53.68
N LEU A 869 2.89 -17.52 52.56
CA LEU A 869 1.57 -18.16 52.46
C LEU A 869 1.63 -19.69 52.62
N PHE A 870 2.82 -20.29 52.57
CA PHE A 870 3.08 -21.73 52.73
C PHE A 870 4.03 -22.01 53.91
N PRO A 871 3.55 -21.90 55.17
CA PRO A 871 4.39 -22.20 56.33
C PRO A 871 4.95 -23.64 56.30
N ASP A 872 4.16 -24.62 55.87
CA ASP A 872 4.52 -26.05 55.94
C ASP A 872 5.63 -26.45 54.96
N ALA A 873 5.76 -25.72 53.85
CA ALA A 873 6.89 -25.80 52.92
C ALA A 873 8.22 -25.29 53.52
N SER A 874 8.19 -24.75 54.75
CA SER A 874 9.38 -24.47 55.55
C SER A 874 9.93 -25.74 56.22
N SER A 875 9.04 -26.59 56.74
CA SER A 875 9.37 -27.75 57.59
C SER A 875 9.76 -29.01 56.81
N GLU A 876 9.06 -29.36 55.72
CA GLU A 876 9.27 -30.66 55.06
C GLU A 876 10.65 -30.86 54.41
N ILE A 877 11.43 -29.79 54.24
CA ILE A 877 12.80 -29.87 53.68
C ILE A 877 13.87 -30.09 54.77
N HIS A 878 13.52 -30.02 56.05
CA HIS A 878 14.45 -30.38 57.15
C HIS A 878 14.66 -31.90 57.30
N ALA A 879 13.89 -32.73 56.59
CA ALA A 879 14.05 -34.19 56.55
C ALA A 879 14.92 -34.68 55.36
N ASP A 880 15.11 -33.85 54.32
CA ASP A 880 15.90 -34.17 53.11
C ASP A 880 17.39 -33.78 53.23
N LEU A 881 17.82 -33.28 54.39
CA LEU A 881 19.16 -32.72 54.65
C LEU A 881 19.78 -33.22 55.98
N LEU A 882 19.40 -34.44 56.38
CA LEU A 882 20.01 -35.25 57.46
C LEU A 882 20.26 -36.67 56.94
#